data_AF-A0A6B3BBI0-F1
#
_entry.id   AF-A0A6B3BBI0-F1
#
_cell.length_a   1.000
_cell.length_b   1.000
_cell.length_c   1.000
_cell.angle_alpha   90.00
_cell.angle_beta   90.00
_cell.angle_gamma   90.00
#
_symmetry.space_group_name_H-M   'P 1'
#
loop_
_entity.id
_entity.type
_entity.pdbx_description
1 polymer ?
#
loop_
_entity_poly.entity_id
_entity_poly.type
_entity_poly.pdbx_seq_one_letter_code
_entity_poly.pdbx_strand_id
1 'polypeptide(L)'
;MDFEGLLGVRRRAAREELAETVRALATQQEPHSKAIPMAPLHAFYEPRLYSQLVLGGFPSMTADQLLLAATPDEETAFSVLTDDEGVIHLPGLGRYATEHRSVARSVRRVPGTRALELEGGDETYALEPAGFVPGTRIELAERLDPLLRAFLDMYIDEPEKLAVVSDGSAYLPQIGRALEVIAAVSPVYHQALVESLRAVLLFRHPTAESFAALGMHGMIFLNVPEGASADYFVEELVHQGGHVLFSEATLHRGDFFQVDPESPLSEIIGREDPRSVYDAFHGLFTEHMEYQIVLGALDDGPDLADERPSFEEHLRSVAARHQRDLRLIEPHADKVFTELGNEVFTAFQQTYEQAARSHPGLFGGPTDAEELLRELIAIPSVNPLLPGSEGVPDERDVAAFVAERLRAAGVEVHTQEVSAGRCNVIARLPRAGQADDAVVLLSAHMDTYPAGGPRAAYEPVGDGRTLYGRGSADAKGSLAAMMTAFLQAAAEPDRREAYLAATVDEECLLRGVRGLAEHGMRPTLGITGEPTLLAPVAAQKGIVRGTFLVSGPPCHAAYPSDVTAVSCAAELVGAVGRLNTELGARPGHSSLGSPTVTVTRLDSSGGMNLSAAEVTVAFDARFLPGTTGEEFAASMESELRALLPAHVDFVLQPLSFVSPPNEASSADPLVAEFYAVVRDVAGACEPEAFAYGSEAGVLAEFCRASLVFGPGDARCSHAETEGVELGQLTAATEIYRSILLGAQPGRRHPHQDRNTK
;
A
#
# COMPACT_ATOMS: atom_id res chain seq x y z
N MET A 1 -15.38 -21.28 -18.03
CA MET A 1 -16.58 -21.27 -17.16
C MET A 1 -16.34 -20.20 -16.09
N ASP A 2 -17.31 -19.39 -15.67
CA ASP A 2 -17.09 -18.50 -14.51
C ASP A 2 -17.09 -19.30 -13.20
N PHE A 3 -16.54 -18.73 -12.13
CA PHE A 3 -16.43 -19.46 -10.86
C PHE A 3 -17.81 -19.75 -10.22
N GLU A 4 -18.83 -18.94 -10.50
CA GLU A 4 -20.19 -19.25 -10.09
C GLU A 4 -20.72 -20.53 -10.76
N GLY A 5 -20.44 -20.72 -12.05
CA GLY A 5 -20.69 -21.97 -12.75
C GLY A 5 -19.94 -23.16 -12.12
N LEU A 6 -18.70 -22.94 -11.65
CA LEU A 6 -17.92 -23.94 -10.93
C LEU A 6 -18.56 -24.32 -9.58
N LEU A 7 -19.01 -23.33 -8.80
CA LEU A 7 -19.73 -23.51 -7.53
C LEU A 7 -21.01 -24.33 -7.72
N GLY A 8 -21.72 -24.14 -8.84
CA GLY A 8 -22.93 -24.90 -9.17
C GLY A 8 -22.66 -26.37 -9.49
N VAL A 9 -21.55 -26.68 -10.18
CA VAL A 9 -21.29 -28.03 -10.72
C VAL A 9 -20.47 -28.90 -9.76
N ARG A 10 -19.35 -28.40 -9.22
CA ARG A 10 -18.38 -29.23 -8.49
C ARG A 10 -18.71 -29.43 -7.03
N ARG A 11 -19.32 -28.43 -6.39
CA ARG A 11 -19.61 -28.43 -4.96
C ARG A 11 -20.50 -29.59 -4.53
N ARG A 12 -21.48 -29.97 -5.35
CA ARG A 12 -22.37 -31.09 -5.02
C ARG A 12 -21.61 -32.41 -4.88
N ALA A 13 -20.69 -32.70 -5.80
CA ALA A 13 -19.89 -33.92 -5.78
C ALA A 13 -18.86 -33.89 -4.63
N ALA A 14 -18.15 -32.77 -4.46
CA ALA A 14 -17.19 -32.60 -3.37
C ALA A 14 -17.86 -32.75 -2.00
N ARG A 15 -19.08 -32.23 -1.88
CA ARG A 15 -19.91 -32.49 -0.72
C ARG A 15 -20.12 -33.99 -0.56
N GLU A 16 -20.78 -34.67 -1.50
CA GLU A 16 -21.12 -36.09 -1.36
C GLU A 16 -19.91 -36.93 -0.88
N GLU A 17 -18.72 -36.65 -1.40
CA GLU A 17 -17.45 -37.24 -0.97
C GLU A 17 -17.02 -36.89 0.47
N LEU A 18 -17.12 -35.62 0.87
CA LEU A 18 -16.83 -35.20 2.25
C LEU A 18 -17.73 -35.94 3.26
N ALA A 19 -19.03 -36.03 2.96
CA ALA A 19 -19.98 -36.75 3.81
C ALA A 19 -19.67 -38.24 3.90
N GLU A 20 -19.30 -38.88 2.79
CA GLU A 20 -18.86 -40.28 2.79
C GLU A 20 -17.59 -40.49 3.61
N THR A 21 -16.65 -39.55 3.56
CA THR A 21 -15.41 -39.56 4.35
C THR A 21 -15.71 -39.49 5.84
N VAL A 22 -16.53 -38.51 6.26
CA VAL A 22 -16.94 -38.36 7.67
C VAL A 22 -17.72 -39.59 8.14
N ARG A 23 -18.59 -40.15 7.30
CA ARG A 23 -19.33 -41.39 7.59
C ARG A 23 -18.40 -42.60 7.79
N ALA A 24 -17.38 -42.74 6.96
CA ALA A 24 -16.40 -43.81 7.08
C ALA A 24 -15.59 -43.69 8.38
N LEU A 25 -15.14 -42.46 8.72
CA LEU A 25 -14.43 -42.17 9.96
C LEU A 25 -15.29 -42.44 11.20
N ALA A 26 -16.55 -42.00 11.18
CA ALA A 26 -17.51 -42.24 12.26
C ALA A 26 -17.68 -43.75 12.52
N THR A 27 -17.79 -44.54 11.44
CA THR A 27 -17.94 -46.01 11.52
C THR A 27 -16.69 -46.67 12.11
N GLN A 28 -15.49 -46.16 11.80
CA GLN A 28 -14.23 -46.70 12.28
C GLN A 28 -13.97 -46.41 13.76
N GLN A 29 -14.34 -45.23 14.24
CA GLN A 29 -14.05 -44.78 15.61
C GLN A 29 -15.03 -45.33 16.66
N GLU A 30 -16.25 -45.71 16.27
CA GLU A 30 -17.28 -46.21 17.20
C GLU A 30 -17.79 -47.63 16.83
N PRO A 31 -16.93 -48.68 16.84
CA PRO A 31 -17.27 -50.03 16.37
C PRO A 31 -18.32 -50.76 17.23
N HIS A 32 -18.70 -50.21 18.39
CA HIS A 32 -19.67 -50.77 19.33
C HIS A 32 -21.05 -50.09 19.30
N SER A 33 -21.21 -49.01 18.54
CA SER A 33 -22.52 -48.41 18.30
C SER A 33 -23.36 -49.31 17.38
N LYS A 34 -24.65 -49.47 17.68
CA LYS A 34 -25.61 -50.08 16.74
C LYS A 34 -25.47 -49.30 15.43
N ALA A 35 -25.32 -50.00 14.30
CA ALA A 35 -25.06 -49.43 12.96
C ALA A 35 -25.49 -47.96 12.85
N ILE A 36 -24.52 -47.05 12.65
CA ILE A 36 -24.80 -45.63 12.42
C ILE A 36 -26.01 -45.54 11.51
N PRO A 37 -27.10 -44.87 11.92
CA PRO A 37 -28.33 -44.82 11.15
C PRO A 37 -28.06 -44.45 9.69
N MET A 38 -28.97 -44.79 8.77
CA MET A 38 -28.95 -44.23 7.42
C MET A 38 -29.32 -42.74 7.49
N ALA A 39 -28.43 -41.94 8.07
CA ALA A 39 -28.58 -40.51 8.21
C ALA A 39 -28.50 -39.87 6.82
N PRO A 40 -29.29 -38.80 6.57
CA PRO A 40 -29.17 -38.06 5.33
C PRO A 40 -27.76 -37.47 5.18
N LEU A 41 -27.30 -37.31 3.94
CA LEU A 41 -25.96 -36.78 3.61
C LEU A 41 -25.61 -35.51 4.41
N HIS A 42 -26.57 -34.61 4.61
CA HIS A 42 -26.35 -33.34 5.31
C HIS A 42 -25.94 -33.48 6.78
N ALA A 43 -26.23 -34.62 7.42
CA ALA A 43 -25.83 -34.94 8.80
C ALA A 43 -24.31 -34.96 8.97
N PHE A 44 -23.62 -35.43 7.94
CA PHE A 44 -22.17 -35.63 7.95
C PHE A 44 -21.38 -34.35 7.61
N TYR A 45 -22.05 -33.20 7.45
CA TYR A 45 -21.42 -31.87 7.39
C TYR A 45 -21.60 -31.08 8.68
N GLU A 46 -22.05 -31.72 9.76
CA GLU A 46 -22.14 -30.99 11.00
C GLU A 46 -20.72 -30.57 11.44
N PRO A 47 -20.41 -29.27 11.59
CA PRO A 47 -19.03 -28.80 11.76
C PRO A 47 -18.35 -29.42 12.99
N ARG A 48 -19.11 -29.64 14.06
CA ARG A 48 -18.62 -30.27 15.30
C ARG A 48 -18.28 -31.75 15.10
N LEU A 49 -19.08 -32.46 14.29
CA LEU A 49 -18.81 -33.86 13.94
C LEU A 49 -17.57 -33.97 13.05
N TYR A 50 -17.44 -33.08 12.07
CA TYR A 50 -16.24 -32.99 11.24
C TYR A 50 -14.99 -32.75 12.09
N SER A 51 -15.01 -31.72 12.95
CA SER A 51 -13.91 -31.40 13.85
C SER A 51 -13.55 -32.57 14.75
N GLN A 52 -14.54 -33.24 15.36
CA GLN A 52 -14.28 -34.36 16.26
C GLN A 52 -13.59 -35.53 15.56
N LEU A 53 -14.11 -35.94 14.40
CA LEU A 53 -13.67 -37.15 13.72
C LEU A 53 -12.37 -36.95 12.96
N VAL A 54 -12.18 -35.76 12.37
CA VAL A 54 -11.03 -35.47 11.50
C VAL A 54 -9.84 -34.95 12.29
N LEU A 55 -10.04 -34.03 13.25
CA LEU A 55 -8.93 -33.43 14.00
C LEU A 55 -8.53 -34.24 15.25
N GLY A 56 -9.49 -34.90 15.90
CA GLY A 56 -9.27 -35.67 17.14
C GLY A 56 -8.80 -34.81 18.34
N GLY A 57 -8.71 -35.42 19.53
CA GLY A 57 -8.08 -34.78 20.71
C GLY A 57 -8.93 -33.76 21.49
N PHE A 58 -10.17 -33.48 21.07
CA PHE A 58 -11.12 -32.60 21.78
C PHE A 58 -11.91 -33.34 22.89
N PRO A 59 -12.47 -32.63 23.89
CA PRO A 59 -13.39 -33.21 24.87
C PRO A 59 -14.54 -33.97 24.18
N SER A 60 -14.90 -35.16 24.67
CA SER A 60 -15.79 -36.08 23.94
C SER A 60 -17.26 -35.65 24.03
N MET A 61 -17.86 -35.13 22.96
CA MET A 61 -19.27 -35.43 22.67
C MET A 61 -19.33 -36.84 22.04
N THR A 62 -20.46 -37.54 22.10
CA THR A 62 -20.56 -38.83 21.39
C THR A 62 -20.87 -38.56 19.91
N ALA A 63 -20.31 -39.35 18.99
CA ALA A 63 -20.67 -39.24 17.57
C ALA A 63 -22.19 -39.41 17.37
N ASP A 64 -22.82 -40.28 18.16
CA ASP A 64 -24.27 -40.47 18.21
C ASP A 64 -25.03 -39.17 18.57
N GLN A 65 -24.56 -38.39 19.55
CA GLN A 65 -25.17 -37.13 19.96
C GLN A 65 -25.13 -36.09 18.83
N LEU A 66 -24.02 -36.03 18.09
CA LEU A 66 -23.85 -35.10 16.97
C LEU A 66 -24.65 -35.54 15.73
N LEU A 67 -24.76 -36.85 15.48
CA LEU A 67 -25.53 -37.42 14.36
C LEU A 67 -27.05 -37.35 14.58
N LEU A 68 -27.50 -37.42 15.84
CA LEU A 68 -28.91 -37.41 16.22
C LEU A 68 -29.68 -36.19 15.72
N ALA A 69 -29.01 -35.05 15.63
CA ALA A 69 -29.51 -33.80 15.06
C ALA A 69 -30.22 -33.97 13.71
N ALA A 70 -29.73 -34.90 12.89
CA ALA A 70 -30.04 -35.01 11.48
C ALA A 70 -30.76 -36.31 11.10
N THR A 71 -31.02 -37.21 12.04
CA THR A 71 -31.77 -38.45 11.80
C THR A 71 -33.27 -38.26 12.09
N PRO A 72 -34.16 -38.82 11.24
CA PRO A 72 -35.59 -38.85 11.54
C PRO A 72 -35.88 -39.72 12.77
N ASP A 73 -37.01 -39.50 13.46
CA ASP A 73 -37.45 -40.14 14.71
C ASP A 73 -37.22 -41.68 14.74
N GLU A 74 -36.01 -42.11 15.09
CA GLU A 74 -35.72 -43.52 15.32
C GLU A 74 -36.01 -43.88 16.79
N GLU A 75 -36.65 -45.04 17.01
CA GLU A 75 -36.92 -45.58 18.35
C GLU A 75 -35.65 -46.10 19.07
N THR A 76 -34.50 -46.01 18.41
CA THR A 76 -33.22 -46.53 18.89
C THR A 76 -32.62 -45.61 19.96
N ALA A 77 -32.28 -46.17 21.12
CA ALA A 77 -31.56 -45.45 22.16
C ALA A 77 -30.11 -45.14 21.73
N PHE A 78 -29.63 -43.95 22.07
CA PHE A 78 -28.30 -43.43 21.75
C PHE A 78 -27.69 -42.73 22.97
N SER A 79 -26.37 -42.61 22.98
CA SER A 79 -25.63 -42.00 24.09
C SER A 79 -25.55 -40.48 23.91
N VAL A 80 -25.85 -39.71 24.96
CA VAL A 80 -25.62 -38.26 25.06
C VAL A 80 -24.74 -37.95 26.27
N LEU A 81 -23.90 -36.92 26.14
CA LEU A 81 -23.09 -36.38 27.23
C LEU A 81 -23.58 -34.99 27.62
N THR A 82 -23.79 -34.79 28.92
CA THR A 82 -23.98 -33.46 29.51
C THR A 82 -22.63 -32.76 29.67
N ASP A 83 -22.53 -31.48 29.31
CA ASP A 83 -21.34 -30.68 29.58
C ASP A 83 -21.09 -30.44 31.09
N ASP A 84 -20.08 -29.64 31.44
CA ASP A 84 -19.71 -29.27 32.80
C ASP A 84 -20.73 -28.32 33.48
N GLU A 85 -21.58 -27.67 32.70
CA GLU A 85 -22.74 -26.92 33.17
C GLU A 85 -24.00 -27.78 33.34
N GLY A 86 -23.97 -29.02 32.86
CA GLY A 86 -25.11 -29.94 32.89
C GLY A 86 -26.05 -29.77 31.71
N VAL A 87 -25.58 -29.27 30.57
CA VAL A 87 -26.38 -29.07 29.37
C VAL A 87 -26.07 -30.14 28.32
N ILE A 88 -27.13 -30.69 27.74
CA ILE A 88 -27.07 -31.52 26.54
C ILE A 88 -27.36 -30.61 25.36
N HIS A 89 -26.36 -30.38 24.50
CA HIS A 89 -26.55 -29.67 23.24
C HIS A 89 -26.70 -30.67 22.10
N LEU A 90 -27.76 -30.54 21.32
CA LEU A 90 -28.01 -31.29 20.10
C LEU A 90 -28.05 -30.29 18.93
N PRO A 91 -26.97 -30.19 18.13
CA PRO A 91 -26.91 -29.25 17.00
C PRO A 91 -28.17 -29.34 16.15
N GLY A 92 -28.69 -28.22 15.68
CA GLY A 92 -29.91 -28.14 14.87
C GLY A 92 -31.23 -28.59 15.54
N LEU A 93 -31.23 -29.24 16.70
CA LEU A 93 -32.45 -29.69 17.37
C LEU A 93 -32.79 -28.84 18.59
N GLY A 94 -31.79 -28.53 19.42
CA GLY A 94 -31.98 -27.76 20.64
C GLY A 94 -31.11 -28.23 21.80
N ARG A 95 -31.45 -27.78 23.00
CA ARG A 95 -30.69 -28.08 24.21
C ARG A 95 -31.57 -28.40 25.40
N TYR A 96 -30.98 -29.03 26.41
CA TYR A 96 -31.65 -29.29 27.69
C TYR A 96 -30.67 -29.16 28.85
N ALA A 97 -31.06 -28.45 29.90
CA ALA A 97 -30.30 -28.31 31.13
C ALA A 97 -30.77 -29.31 32.19
N THR A 98 -29.83 -29.97 32.84
CA THR A 98 -30.04 -30.93 33.94
C THR A 98 -29.08 -30.65 35.10
N GLU A 99 -29.41 -31.16 36.28
CA GLU A 99 -28.52 -31.10 37.46
C GLU A 99 -27.31 -32.03 37.33
N HIS A 100 -27.36 -33.00 36.41
CA HIS A 100 -26.28 -33.94 36.19
C HIS A 100 -25.22 -33.37 35.24
N ARG A 101 -23.97 -33.33 35.69
CA ARG A 101 -22.84 -32.73 34.96
C ARG A 101 -21.84 -33.79 34.54
N SER A 102 -21.30 -33.67 33.33
CA SER A 102 -20.27 -34.58 32.80
C SER A 102 -20.63 -36.07 32.88
N VAL A 103 -21.89 -36.43 32.68
CA VAL A 103 -22.37 -37.81 32.69
C VAL A 103 -22.90 -38.24 31.32
N ALA A 104 -22.58 -39.48 30.95
CA ALA A 104 -23.22 -40.13 29.81
C ALA A 104 -24.58 -40.69 30.20
N ARG A 105 -25.56 -40.56 29.30
CA ARG A 105 -26.92 -41.10 29.45
C ARG A 105 -27.34 -41.73 28.13
N SER A 106 -28.04 -42.86 28.21
CA SER A 106 -28.71 -43.46 27.06
C SER A 106 -30.13 -42.92 26.99
N VAL A 107 -30.48 -42.25 25.89
CA VAL A 107 -31.79 -41.62 25.69
C VAL A 107 -32.36 -42.02 24.33
N ARG A 108 -33.68 -41.90 24.17
CA ARG A 108 -34.40 -42.12 22.91
C ARG A 108 -35.22 -40.89 22.55
N ARG A 109 -35.41 -40.61 21.27
CA ARG A 109 -36.24 -39.48 20.83
C ARG A 109 -37.72 -39.84 20.95
N VAL A 110 -38.53 -38.95 21.52
CA VAL A 110 -39.98 -39.15 21.60
C VAL A 110 -40.59 -38.77 20.24
N PRO A 111 -41.16 -39.71 19.47
CA PRO A 111 -41.61 -39.47 18.10
C PRO A 111 -42.58 -38.29 17.98
N GLY A 112 -42.40 -37.45 16.95
CA GLY A 112 -43.25 -36.29 16.71
C GLY A 112 -43.09 -35.14 17.71
N THR A 113 -42.12 -35.22 18.63
CA THR A 113 -41.86 -34.17 19.63
C THR A 113 -40.38 -33.76 19.65
N ARG A 114 -40.08 -32.63 20.30
CA ARG A 114 -38.69 -32.22 20.63
C ARG A 114 -38.35 -32.63 22.06
N ALA A 115 -38.57 -33.89 22.38
CA ALA A 115 -38.25 -34.44 23.70
C ALA A 115 -37.38 -35.70 23.59
N LEU A 116 -36.54 -35.88 24.60
CA LEU A 116 -35.70 -37.06 24.80
C LEU A 116 -36.24 -37.82 26.01
N GLU A 117 -36.33 -39.14 25.95
CA GLU A 117 -36.73 -39.98 27.07
C GLU A 117 -35.54 -40.84 27.50
N LEU A 118 -35.26 -40.91 28.80
CA LEU A 118 -34.21 -41.77 29.33
C LEU A 118 -34.54 -43.25 29.05
N GLU A 119 -33.54 -44.04 28.67
CA GLU A 119 -33.71 -45.48 28.48
C GLU A 119 -34.19 -46.14 29.80
N GLY A 120 -35.44 -46.61 29.82
CA GLY A 120 -36.12 -47.09 31.03
C GLY A 120 -37.44 -46.37 31.33
N GLY A 121 -37.69 -45.20 30.73
CA GLY A 121 -38.98 -44.49 30.77
C GLY A 121 -39.25 -43.64 32.02
N ASP A 122 -38.27 -43.50 32.91
CA ASP A 122 -38.45 -42.80 34.18
C ASP A 122 -38.38 -41.26 34.06
N GLU A 123 -37.79 -40.73 32.98
CA GLU A 123 -37.58 -39.28 32.78
C GLU A 123 -37.75 -38.86 31.31
N THR A 124 -38.32 -37.67 31.08
CA THR A 124 -38.45 -37.06 29.76
C THR A 124 -37.95 -35.60 29.78
N TYR A 125 -37.09 -35.26 28.84
CA TYR A 125 -36.39 -33.99 28.71
C TYR A 125 -36.97 -33.22 27.52
N ALA A 126 -37.64 -32.09 27.74
CA ALA A 126 -38.11 -31.22 26.67
C ALA A 126 -36.97 -30.29 26.22
N LEU A 127 -36.63 -30.30 24.93
CA LEU A 127 -35.56 -29.47 24.38
C LEU A 127 -36.02 -28.02 24.18
N GLU A 128 -35.22 -27.07 24.65
CA GLU A 128 -35.27 -25.69 24.20
C GLU A 128 -34.83 -25.63 22.72
N PRO A 129 -35.62 -25.00 21.83
CA PRO A 129 -35.34 -25.02 20.41
C PRO A 129 -34.07 -24.24 20.05
N ALA A 130 -33.28 -24.76 19.11
CA ALA A 130 -32.18 -24.01 18.51
C ALA A 130 -32.70 -22.81 17.69
N GLY A 131 -31.95 -21.70 17.72
CA GLY A 131 -32.18 -20.53 16.87
C GLY A 131 -31.62 -20.74 15.47
N PHE A 132 -32.31 -20.22 14.45
CA PHE A 132 -31.89 -20.34 13.05
C PHE A 132 -31.96 -18.99 12.35
N VAL A 133 -31.06 -18.78 11.40
CA VAL A 133 -31.15 -17.66 10.47
C VAL A 133 -32.41 -17.84 9.61
N PRO A 134 -33.35 -16.87 9.59
CA PRO A 134 -34.63 -17.01 8.92
C PRO A 134 -34.52 -17.50 7.47
N GLY A 135 -35.34 -18.49 7.10
CA GLY A 135 -35.37 -19.05 5.74
C GLY A 135 -34.23 -20.01 5.41
N THR A 136 -33.31 -20.28 6.35
CA THR A 136 -32.16 -21.17 6.14
C THR A 136 -32.13 -22.32 7.15
N ARG A 137 -31.11 -23.19 7.06
CA ARG A 137 -30.78 -24.21 8.06
C ARG A 137 -29.54 -23.85 8.88
N ILE A 138 -29.10 -22.59 8.83
CA ILE A 138 -27.91 -22.12 9.54
C ILE A 138 -28.32 -21.88 11.00
N GLU A 139 -27.80 -22.69 11.92
CA GLU A 139 -27.95 -22.52 13.35
C GLU A 139 -27.21 -21.26 13.82
N LEU A 140 -27.85 -20.48 14.69
CA LEU A 140 -27.17 -19.43 15.43
C LEU A 140 -26.66 -20.02 16.75
N ALA A 141 -25.34 -20.22 16.85
CA ALA A 141 -24.72 -20.80 18.03
C ALA A 141 -24.55 -19.73 19.13
N GLU A 142 -25.47 -19.72 20.08
CA GLU A 142 -25.50 -18.74 21.20
C GLU A 142 -24.72 -19.20 22.45
N ARG A 143 -23.96 -20.29 22.35
CA ARG A 143 -23.20 -20.90 23.45
C ARG A 143 -21.97 -21.63 22.93
N LEU A 144 -20.93 -21.70 23.77
CA LEU A 144 -19.80 -22.61 23.57
C LEU A 144 -20.08 -23.94 24.25
N ASP A 145 -20.38 -24.98 23.48
CA ASP A 145 -20.26 -26.35 23.99
C ASP A 145 -18.76 -26.69 24.20
N PRO A 146 -18.43 -27.78 24.92
CA PRO A 146 -17.04 -28.13 25.22
C PRO A 146 -16.15 -28.29 24.00
N LEU A 147 -16.70 -28.70 22.86
CA LEU A 147 -15.96 -28.90 21.63
C LEU A 147 -15.66 -27.55 20.97
N LEU A 148 -16.67 -26.67 20.84
CA LEU A 148 -16.47 -25.30 20.37
C LEU A 148 -15.49 -24.52 21.27
N ARG A 149 -15.61 -24.67 22.58
CA ARG A 149 -14.69 -24.03 23.54
C ARG A 149 -13.25 -24.47 23.29
N ALA A 150 -13.00 -25.77 23.27
CA ALA A 150 -11.66 -26.31 23.07
C ALA A 150 -11.09 -25.96 21.69
N PHE A 151 -11.94 -25.87 20.65
CA PHE A 151 -11.52 -25.40 19.33
C PHE A 151 -11.09 -23.93 19.36
N LEU A 152 -11.91 -23.06 19.96
CA LEU A 152 -11.60 -21.63 20.07
C LEU A 152 -10.36 -21.37 20.94
N ASP A 153 -10.17 -22.13 22.01
CA ASP A 153 -8.99 -22.04 22.88
C ASP A 153 -7.67 -22.34 22.14
N MET A 154 -7.73 -23.11 21.04
CA MET A 154 -6.58 -23.39 20.17
C MET A 154 -6.39 -22.36 19.06
N TYR A 155 -7.46 -21.69 18.65
CA TYR A 155 -7.48 -20.85 17.46
C TYR A 155 -7.33 -19.35 17.76
N ILE A 156 -7.80 -18.92 18.93
CA ILE A 156 -7.82 -17.51 19.33
C ILE A 156 -6.79 -17.29 20.43
N ASP A 157 -5.94 -16.28 20.24
CA ASP A 157 -5.08 -15.77 21.30
C ASP A 157 -5.91 -15.10 22.40
N GLU A 158 -5.56 -15.36 23.67
CA GLU A 158 -6.29 -14.86 24.85
C GLU A 158 -7.78 -15.25 24.88
N PRO A 159 -8.13 -16.54 24.71
CA PRO A 159 -9.51 -17.00 24.55
C PRO A 159 -10.40 -16.71 25.77
N GLU A 160 -9.82 -16.41 26.93
CA GLU A 160 -10.55 -15.95 28.11
C GLU A 160 -11.25 -14.60 27.93
N LYS A 161 -10.81 -13.78 26.95
CA LYS A 161 -11.44 -12.49 26.61
C LYS A 161 -12.59 -12.64 25.63
N LEU A 162 -12.79 -13.83 25.04
CA LEU A 162 -13.87 -14.09 24.12
C LEU A 162 -15.22 -14.11 24.84
N ALA A 163 -16.14 -13.29 24.36
CA ALA A 163 -17.52 -13.26 24.84
C ALA A 163 -18.47 -13.63 23.70
N VAL A 164 -19.17 -14.77 23.83
CA VAL A 164 -20.26 -15.12 22.90
C VAL A 164 -21.41 -14.15 23.08
N VAL A 165 -22.00 -13.69 21.96
CA VAL A 165 -23.18 -12.82 21.98
C VAL A 165 -24.39 -13.65 22.42
N SER A 166 -24.86 -13.41 23.65
CA SER A 166 -25.92 -14.21 24.28
C SER A 166 -27.34 -13.89 23.81
N ASP A 167 -27.55 -12.73 23.16
CA ASP A 167 -28.79 -12.37 22.45
C ASP A 167 -28.49 -12.19 20.96
N GLY A 168 -28.01 -13.26 20.33
CA GLY A 168 -27.72 -13.25 18.90
C GLY A 168 -28.97 -13.00 18.07
N SER A 169 -30.15 -13.35 18.60
CA SER A 169 -31.46 -13.14 17.98
C SER A 169 -31.70 -11.68 17.54
N ALA A 170 -31.09 -10.71 18.24
CA ALA A 170 -31.16 -9.29 17.92
C ALA A 170 -30.52 -8.93 16.57
N TYR A 171 -29.61 -9.76 16.04
CA TYR A 171 -28.92 -9.56 14.75
C TYR A 171 -29.56 -10.32 13.58
N LEU A 172 -30.56 -11.19 13.84
CA LEU A 172 -31.22 -11.96 12.80
C LEU A 172 -31.86 -11.10 11.69
N PRO A 173 -32.47 -9.93 11.98
CA PRO A 173 -32.97 -9.05 10.93
C PRO A 173 -31.87 -8.55 9.97
N GLN A 174 -30.71 -8.18 10.51
CA GLN A 174 -29.57 -7.67 9.74
C GLN A 174 -28.89 -8.78 8.93
N ILE A 175 -28.71 -9.97 9.53
CA ILE A 175 -28.22 -11.16 8.82
C ILE A 175 -29.17 -11.56 7.69
N GLY A 176 -30.49 -11.57 7.97
CA GLY A 176 -31.51 -11.86 6.97
C GLY A 176 -31.48 -10.86 5.81
N ARG A 177 -31.34 -9.57 6.14
CA ARG A 177 -31.19 -8.50 5.14
C ARG A 177 -29.92 -8.67 4.30
N ALA A 178 -28.80 -9.02 4.91
CA ALA A 178 -27.57 -9.30 4.20
C ALA A 178 -27.72 -10.46 3.20
N LEU A 179 -28.39 -11.55 3.60
CA LEU A 179 -28.70 -12.67 2.70
C LEU A 179 -29.62 -12.25 1.55
N GLU A 180 -30.58 -11.37 1.77
CA GLU A 180 -31.41 -10.81 0.68
C GLU A 180 -30.59 -10.01 -0.32
N VAL A 181 -29.65 -9.18 0.14
CA VAL A 181 -28.73 -8.42 -0.73
C VAL A 181 -27.88 -9.37 -1.55
N ILE A 182 -27.25 -10.36 -0.90
CA ILE A 182 -26.43 -11.39 -1.57
C ILE A 182 -27.28 -12.15 -2.60
N ALA A 183 -28.51 -12.54 -2.26
CA ALA A 183 -29.43 -13.23 -3.17
C ALA A 183 -29.85 -12.39 -4.38
N ALA A 184 -30.00 -11.07 -4.19
CA ALA A 184 -30.35 -10.16 -5.28
C ALA A 184 -29.20 -9.98 -6.27
N VAL A 185 -27.96 -9.91 -5.77
CA VAL A 185 -26.76 -9.73 -6.60
C VAL A 185 -26.31 -11.03 -7.24
N SER A 186 -26.14 -12.09 -6.45
CA SER A 186 -25.75 -13.42 -6.92
C SER A 186 -26.63 -14.51 -6.29
N PRO A 187 -27.69 -14.94 -6.98
CA PRO A 187 -28.52 -16.07 -6.56
C PRO A 187 -27.71 -17.37 -6.43
N VAL A 188 -26.69 -17.55 -7.27
CA VAL A 188 -25.83 -18.74 -7.27
C VAL A 188 -24.95 -18.77 -6.02
N TYR A 189 -24.28 -17.65 -5.70
CA TYR A 189 -23.47 -17.56 -4.50
C TYR A 189 -24.32 -17.66 -3.22
N HIS A 190 -25.47 -16.98 -3.18
CA HIS A 190 -26.40 -17.09 -2.06
C HIS A 190 -26.85 -18.53 -1.84
N GLN A 191 -27.29 -19.23 -2.89
CA GLN A 191 -27.66 -20.64 -2.78
C GLN A 191 -26.48 -21.49 -2.30
N ALA A 192 -25.27 -21.19 -2.79
CA ALA A 192 -24.07 -21.89 -2.37
C ALA A 192 -23.84 -21.73 -0.86
N LEU A 193 -23.86 -20.49 -0.39
CA LEU A 193 -23.67 -20.09 0.98
C LEU A 193 -24.66 -20.77 1.94
N VAL A 194 -25.97 -20.66 1.67
CA VAL A 194 -27.01 -21.20 2.58
C VAL A 194 -27.04 -22.72 2.64
N GLU A 195 -26.55 -23.38 1.60
CA GLU A 195 -26.52 -24.83 1.57
C GLU A 195 -25.27 -25.39 2.26
N SER A 196 -24.14 -24.70 2.19
CA SER A 196 -22.84 -25.13 2.74
C SER A 196 -22.68 -24.74 4.21
N LEU A 197 -23.15 -23.55 4.61
CA LEU A 197 -23.16 -23.15 6.01
C LEU A 197 -24.18 -23.97 6.84
N ARG A 198 -23.78 -24.30 8.06
CA ARG A 198 -24.56 -25.05 9.05
C ARG A 198 -24.70 -24.31 10.36
N ALA A 199 -23.68 -23.55 10.75
CA ALA A 199 -23.74 -22.73 11.94
C ALA A 199 -23.00 -21.41 11.76
N VAL A 200 -23.45 -20.39 12.48
CA VAL A 200 -22.73 -19.14 12.69
C VAL A 200 -22.64 -18.88 14.18
N LEU A 201 -21.46 -18.51 14.66
CA LEU A 201 -21.26 -18.04 16.04
C LEU A 201 -20.91 -16.57 16.02
N LEU A 202 -21.67 -15.78 16.79
CA LEU A 202 -21.39 -14.37 16.99
C LEU A 202 -20.64 -14.21 18.31
N PHE A 203 -19.49 -13.55 18.28
CA PHE A 203 -18.69 -13.28 19.47
C PHE A 203 -18.18 -11.85 19.48
N ARG A 204 -17.56 -11.48 20.61
CA ARG A 204 -16.84 -10.23 20.81
C ARG A 204 -15.45 -10.56 21.32
N HIS A 205 -14.45 -9.98 20.68
CA HIS A 205 -13.06 -10.03 21.12
C HIS A 205 -12.35 -8.72 20.78
N PRO A 206 -11.44 -8.20 21.64
CA PRO A 206 -10.78 -6.92 21.40
C PRO A 206 -9.80 -6.92 20.21
N THR A 207 -9.27 -8.09 19.84
CA THR A 207 -8.18 -8.20 18.85
C THR A 207 -8.36 -9.31 17.82
N ALA A 208 -9.32 -10.21 18.00
CA ALA A 208 -9.50 -11.33 17.07
C ALA A 208 -10.42 -10.87 15.94
N GLU A 209 -10.11 -11.23 14.71
CA GLU A 209 -10.96 -10.92 13.56
C GLU A 209 -12.06 -11.99 13.42
N SER A 210 -13.06 -11.72 12.59
CA SER A 210 -13.96 -12.78 12.10
C SER A 210 -13.15 -13.81 11.32
N PHE A 211 -13.54 -15.08 11.38
CA PHE A 211 -12.81 -16.15 10.71
C PHE A 211 -13.69 -17.34 10.33
N ALA A 212 -13.18 -18.12 9.38
CA ALA A 212 -13.62 -19.47 9.07
C ALA A 212 -12.40 -20.40 9.15
N ALA A 213 -12.62 -21.66 9.52
CA ALA A 213 -11.53 -22.61 9.68
C ALA A 213 -11.90 -23.95 9.08
N LEU A 214 -10.94 -24.57 8.36
CA LEU A 214 -11.10 -25.93 7.82
C LEU A 214 -11.43 -26.95 8.91
N GLY A 215 -10.92 -26.75 10.13
CA GLY A 215 -11.21 -27.61 11.28
C GLY A 215 -12.67 -27.64 11.70
N MET A 216 -13.42 -26.59 11.39
CA MET A 216 -14.84 -26.41 11.67
C MET A 216 -15.58 -26.09 10.37
N HIS A 217 -15.31 -26.88 9.33
CA HIS A 217 -15.87 -26.67 8.00
C HIS A 217 -17.41 -26.63 8.05
N GLY A 218 -18.02 -25.62 7.41
CA GLY A 218 -19.46 -25.35 7.48
C GLY A 218 -19.88 -24.41 8.61
N MET A 219 -18.94 -23.94 9.44
CA MET A 219 -19.18 -22.93 10.48
C MET A 219 -18.31 -21.69 10.26
N ILE A 220 -18.90 -20.52 10.50
CA ILE A 220 -18.20 -19.23 10.51
C ILE A 220 -18.34 -18.55 11.86
N PHE A 221 -17.33 -17.77 12.24
CA PHE A 221 -17.23 -17.10 13.53
C PHE A 221 -17.09 -15.60 13.27
N LEU A 222 -18.06 -14.81 13.70
CA LEU A 222 -18.13 -13.38 13.40
C LEU A 222 -17.86 -12.56 14.67
N ASN A 223 -16.86 -11.67 14.62
CA ASN A 223 -16.57 -10.75 15.72
C ASN A 223 -17.41 -9.46 15.60
N VAL A 224 -18.63 -9.51 16.12
CA VAL A 224 -19.67 -8.52 15.79
C VAL A 224 -19.58 -7.27 16.67
N PRO A 225 -19.45 -6.05 16.10
CA PRO A 225 -19.49 -4.80 16.86
C PRO A 225 -20.89 -4.54 17.45
N GLU A 226 -20.99 -3.62 18.40
CA GLU A 226 -22.31 -3.30 18.98
C GLU A 226 -23.12 -2.48 17.97
N GLY A 227 -24.33 -2.95 17.65
CA GLY A 227 -25.18 -2.30 16.65
C GLY A 227 -24.78 -2.56 15.20
N ALA A 228 -24.04 -3.64 14.92
CA ALA A 228 -23.69 -4.04 13.56
C ALA A 228 -24.90 -4.02 12.61
N SER A 229 -24.73 -3.33 11.48
CA SER A 229 -25.73 -3.13 10.43
C SER A 229 -25.65 -4.21 9.36
N ALA A 230 -26.56 -4.17 8.38
CA ALA A 230 -26.65 -5.19 7.35
C ALA A 230 -25.43 -5.21 6.41
N ASP A 231 -24.78 -4.06 6.16
CA ASP A 231 -23.54 -3.95 5.37
C ASP A 231 -22.40 -4.78 5.97
N TYR A 232 -22.16 -4.64 7.28
CA TYR A 232 -21.20 -5.48 8.01
C TYR A 232 -21.46 -6.97 7.79
N PHE A 233 -22.73 -7.40 7.85
CA PHE A 233 -23.05 -8.81 7.62
C PHE A 233 -22.97 -9.22 6.15
N VAL A 234 -23.18 -8.32 5.18
CA VAL A 234 -22.92 -8.63 3.77
C VAL A 234 -21.44 -8.95 3.60
N GLU A 235 -20.57 -8.08 4.08
CA GLU A 235 -19.11 -8.26 4.01
C GLU A 235 -18.69 -9.58 4.66
N GLU A 236 -19.05 -9.79 5.93
CA GLU A 236 -18.60 -10.95 6.69
C GLU A 236 -19.19 -12.28 6.20
N LEU A 237 -20.46 -12.30 5.77
CA LEU A 237 -21.05 -13.52 5.20
C LEU A 237 -20.42 -13.87 3.86
N VAL A 238 -20.07 -12.88 3.05
CA VAL A 238 -19.41 -13.11 1.76
C VAL A 238 -17.97 -13.55 1.98
N HIS A 239 -17.20 -12.86 2.81
CA HIS A 239 -15.80 -13.18 3.06
C HIS A 239 -15.64 -14.51 3.79
N GLN A 240 -16.23 -14.66 4.99
CA GLN A 240 -16.06 -15.88 5.80
C GLN A 240 -16.78 -17.07 5.18
N GLY A 241 -17.94 -16.84 4.57
CA GLY A 241 -18.62 -17.84 3.77
C GLY A 241 -17.81 -18.26 2.55
N GLY A 242 -17.08 -17.32 1.94
CA GLY A 242 -16.18 -17.55 0.82
C GLY A 242 -15.11 -18.58 1.17
N HIS A 243 -14.50 -18.50 2.35
CA HIS A 243 -13.53 -19.51 2.79
C HIS A 243 -14.11 -20.93 2.84
N VAL A 244 -15.36 -21.08 3.34
CA VAL A 244 -16.05 -22.37 3.38
C VAL A 244 -16.32 -22.89 1.97
N LEU A 245 -16.85 -22.03 1.10
CA LEU A 245 -17.20 -22.37 -0.27
C LEU A 245 -15.98 -22.71 -1.13
N PHE A 246 -14.90 -21.94 -1.00
CA PHE A 246 -13.64 -22.18 -1.69
C PHE A 246 -13.07 -23.56 -1.33
N SER A 247 -13.06 -23.86 -0.03
CA SER A 247 -12.56 -25.15 0.47
C SER A 247 -13.38 -26.33 -0.06
N GLU A 248 -14.70 -26.18 -0.21
CA GLU A 248 -15.54 -27.21 -0.86
C GLU A 248 -15.26 -27.32 -2.36
N ALA A 249 -15.19 -26.19 -3.06
CA ALA A 249 -15.02 -26.15 -4.52
C ALA A 249 -13.64 -26.67 -4.96
N THR A 250 -12.64 -26.56 -4.07
CA THR A 250 -11.25 -26.93 -4.32
C THR A 250 -10.81 -28.18 -3.56
N LEU A 251 -11.75 -29.02 -3.11
CA LEU A 251 -11.45 -30.29 -2.43
C LEU A 251 -10.38 -31.11 -3.17
N HIS A 252 -10.49 -31.18 -4.50
CA HIS A 252 -9.49 -31.78 -5.39
C HIS A 252 -8.53 -30.70 -5.93
N ARG A 253 -7.60 -30.26 -5.08
CA ARG A 253 -6.65 -29.18 -5.43
C ARG A 253 -5.83 -29.46 -6.69
N GLY A 254 -5.51 -30.72 -6.98
CA GLY A 254 -4.78 -31.13 -8.19
C GLY A 254 -5.50 -30.80 -9.50
N ASP A 255 -6.80 -30.46 -9.46
CA ASP A 255 -7.52 -30.00 -10.63
C ASP A 255 -7.22 -28.55 -10.98
N PHE A 256 -6.68 -27.75 -10.05
CA PHE A 256 -6.43 -26.30 -10.22
C PHE A 256 -4.94 -25.98 -10.34
N PHE A 257 -4.07 -26.76 -9.70
CA PHE A 257 -2.64 -26.45 -9.61
C PHE A 257 -1.78 -27.51 -10.32
N GLN A 258 -0.82 -27.05 -11.12
CA GLN A 258 0.24 -27.90 -11.70
C GLN A 258 1.41 -28.10 -10.73
N VAL A 259 1.54 -27.22 -9.75
CA VAL A 259 2.54 -27.26 -8.67
C VAL A 259 1.92 -27.80 -7.39
N ASP A 260 2.74 -28.19 -6.41
CA ASP A 260 2.25 -28.48 -5.07
C ASP A 260 1.59 -27.21 -4.50
N PRO A 261 0.28 -27.21 -4.17
CA PRO A 261 -0.42 -26.02 -3.70
C PRO A 261 0.16 -25.43 -2.41
N GLU A 262 0.85 -26.24 -1.61
CA GLU A 262 1.50 -25.81 -0.36
C GLU A 262 2.90 -25.21 -0.61
N SER A 263 3.36 -25.16 -1.86
CA SER A 263 4.64 -24.52 -2.20
C SER A 263 4.61 -23.04 -1.82
N PRO A 264 5.70 -22.49 -1.26
CA PRO A 264 5.79 -21.06 -0.99
C PRO A 264 5.63 -20.28 -2.29
N LEU A 265 4.73 -19.28 -2.30
CA LEU A 265 4.52 -18.45 -3.49
C LEU A 265 5.81 -17.75 -3.90
N SER A 266 6.63 -17.35 -2.92
CA SER A 266 7.93 -16.69 -3.11
C SER A 266 8.88 -17.44 -4.03
N GLU A 267 8.85 -18.78 -4.05
CA GLU A 267 9.68 -19.60 -4.94
C GLU A 267 9.24 -19.49 -6.42
N ILE A 268 7.97 -19.17 -6.67
CA ILE A 268 7.38 -19.05 -8.00
C ILE A 268 7.55 -17.65 -8.56
N ILE A 269 7.29 -16.64 -7.73
CA ILE A 269 7.29 -15.22 -8.14
C ILE A 269 8.66 -14.55 -8.00
N GLY A 270 9.59 -15.17 -7.27
CA GLY A 270 10.95 -14.64 -7.10
C GLY A 270 11.07 -13.42 -6.19
N ARG A 271 10.09 -13.17 -5.31
CA ARG A 271 10.10 -12.13 -4.27
C ARG A 271 9.51 -12.67 -2.96
N GLU A 272 9.81 -12.04 -1.83
CA GLU A 272 9.25 -12.46 -0.55
C GLU A 272 7.71 -12.35 -0.54
N ASP A 273 7.06 -13.47 -0.22
CA ASP A 273 5.64 -13.57 0.07
C ASP A 273 5.48 -14.79 1.02
N PRO A 274 4.86 -14.61 2.20
CA PRO A 274 4.76 -15.66 3.21
C PRO A 274 3.70 -16.72 2.87
N ARG A 275 2.85 -16.47 1.87
CA ARG A 275 1.72 -17.32 1.52
C ARG A 275 2.17 -18.54 0.70
N SER A 276 1.39 -19.61 0.80
CA SER A 276 1.46 -20.68 -0.21
C SER A 276 0.77 -20.25 -1.51
N VAL A 277 0.98 -21.02 -2.58
CA VAL A 277 0.23 -20.86 -3.85
C VAL A 277 -1.27 -20.98 -3.62
N TYR A 278 -1.67 -21.95 -2.79
CA TYR A 278 -3.06 -22.17 -2.43
C TYR A 278 -3.65 -20.96 -1.72
N ASP A 279 -2.93 -20.41 -0.73
CA ASP A 279 -3.40 -19.25 0.05
C ASP A 279 -3.56 -18.00 -0.81
N ALA A 280 -2.67 -17.77 -1.77
CA ALA A 280 -2.78 -16.64 -2.69
C ALA A 280 -3.98 -16.80 -3.66
N PHE A 281 -4.20 -18.00 -4.19
CA PHE A 281 -5.37 -18.27 -5.03
C PHE A 281 -6.68 -18.25 -4.23
N HIS A 282 -6.63 -18.67 -2.97
CA HIS A 282 -7.74 -18.58 -2.02
C HIS A 282 -8.11 -17.12 -1.73
N GLY A 283 -7.12 -16.28 -1.42
CA GLY A 283 -7.31 -14.84 -1.23
C GLY A 283 -7.93 -14.18 -2.45
N LEU A 284 -7.41 -14.49 -3.64
CA LEU A 284 -8.00 -14.01 -4.90
C LEU A 284 -9.48 -14.34 -5.01
N PHE A 285 -9.87 -15.57 -4.66
CA PHE A 285 -11.27 -15.97 -4.72
C PHE A 285 -12.14 -15.21 -3.71
N THR A 286 -11.73 -15.13 -2.45
CA THR A 286 -12.56 -14.47 -1.42
C THR A 286 -12.70 -13.00 -1.72
N GLU A 287 -11.61 -12.33 -2.11
CA GLU A 287 -11.62 -10.94 -2.53
C GLU A 287 -12.47 -10.75 -3.78
N HIS A 288 -12.42 -11.68 -4.74
CA HIS A 288 -13.22 -11.64 -5.96
C HIS A 288 -14.71 -11.60 -5.65
N MET A 289 -15.18 -12.53 -4.82
CA MET A 289 -16.59 -12.61 -4.46
C MET A 289 -17.05 -11.39 -3.65
N GLU A 290 -16.19 -10.93 -2.74
CA GLU A 290 -16.45 -9.77 -1.90
C GLU A 290 -16.65 -8.51 -2.74
N TYR A 291 -15.69 -8.15 -3.61
CA TYR A 291 -15.81 -6.95 -4.43
C TYR A 291 -16.96 -7.05 -5.45
N GLN A 292 -17.24 -8.23 -6.00
CA GLN A 292 -18.35 -8.44 -6.93
C GLN A 292 -19.70 -8.24 -6.25
N ILE A 293 -19.91 -8.82 -5.06
CA ILE A 293 -21.18 -8.68 -4.35
C ILE A 293 -21.38 -7.24 -3.86
N VAL A 294 -20.32 -6.61 -3.34
CA VAL A 294 -20.34 -5.20 -2.89
C VAL A 294 -20.62 -4.26 -4.06
N LEU A 295 -19.96 -4.45 -5.21
CA LEU A 295 -20.21 -3.66 -6.42
C LEU A 295 -21.63 -3.87 -6.96
N GLY A 296 -22.08 -5.12 -7.05
CA GLY A 296 -23.45 -5.40 -7.50
C GLY A 296 -24.52 -4.85 -6.55
N ALA A 297 -24.24 -4.81 -5.25
CA ALA A 297 -25.12 -4.17 -4.27
C ALA A 297 -25.22 -2.65 -4.48
N LEU A 298 -24.12 -2.00 -4.89
CA LEU A 298 -24.08 -0.57 -5.22
C LEU A 298 -24.79 -0.23 -6.54
N ASP A 299 -24.69 -1.11 -7.53
CA ASP A 299 -25.26 -0.88 -8.88
C ASP A 299 -26.74 -1.25 -8.97
N ASP A 300 -27.07 -2.48 -8.56
CA ASP A 300 -28.35 -3.14 -8.84
C ASP A 300 -29.03 -3.69 -7.56
N GLY A 301 -28.42 -3.48 -6.41
CA GLY A 301 -28.92 -3.94 -5.12
C GLY A 301 -30.17 -3.20 -4.64
N PRO A 302 -30.74 -3.63 -3.50
CA PRO A 302 -31.76 -2.86 -2.81
C PRO A 302 -31.29 -1.43 -2.50
N ASP A 303 -32.20 -0.49 -2.21
CA ASP A 303 -31.80 0.85 -1.78
C ASP A 303 -30.99 0.77 -0.47
N LEU A 304 -29.71 1.15 -0.55
CA LEU A 304 -28.68 1.13 0.51
C LEU A 304 -28.10 2.54 0.71
N ALA A 305 -28.92 3.59 0.55
CA ALA A 305 -28.46 4.97 0.58
C ALA A 305 -27.68 5.34 1.86
N ASP A 306 -28.06 4.78 3.00
CA ASP A 306 -27.42 5.05 4.30
C ASP A 306 -26.08 4.30 4.43
N GLU A 307 -25.94 3.13 3.80
CA GLU A 307 -24.76 2.27 3.86
C GLU A 307 -23.77 2.51 2.71
N ARG A 308 -24.17 3.19 1.64
CA ARG A 308 -23.37 3.38 0.42
C ARG A 308 -21.93 3.84 0.64
N PRO A 309 -21.64 4.85 1.51
CA PRO A 309 -20.25 5.26 1.74
C PRO A 309 -19.36 4.14 2.30
N SER A 310 -19.93 3.30 3.19
CA SER A 310 -19.25 2.13 3.79
C SER A 310 -18.88 1.12 2.70
N PHE A 311 -19.86 0.75 1.86
CA PHE A 311 -19.66 -0.14 0.71
C PHE A 311 -18.60 0.39 -0.28
N GLU A 312 -18.62 1.69 -0.60
CA GLU A 312 -17.63 2.27 -1.52
C GLU A 312 -16.20 2.27 -0.93
N GLU A 313 -16.04 2.52 0.37
CA GLU A 313 -14.74 2.43 1.05
C GLU A 313 -14.22 0.99 1.05
N HIS A 314 -15.06 0.05 1.48
CA HIS A 314 -14.74 -1.37 1.48
C HIS A 314 -14.36 -1.86 0.08
N LEU A 315 -15.15 -1.51 -0.94
CA LEU A 315 -14.92 -1.87 -2.34
C LEU A 315 -13.53 -1.47 -2.81
N ARG A 316 -13.12 -0.21 -2.55
CA ARG A 316 -11.80 0.29 -2.93
C ARG A 316 -10.68 -0.55 -2.28
N SER A 317 -10.86 -0.88 -1.00
CA SER A 317 -9.90 -1.67 -0.22
C SER A 317 -9.74 -3.09 -0.78
N VAL A 318 -10.84 -3.82 -0.99
CA VAL A 318 -10.79 -5.19 -1.48
C VAL A 318 -10.37 -5.26 -2.96
N ALA A 319 -10.84 -4.33 -3.80
CA ALA A 319 -10.48 -4.27 -5.21
C ALA A 319 -8.97 -4.00 -5.40
N ALA A 320 -8.36 -3.18 -4.55
CA ALA A 320 -6.93 -2.92 -4.59
C ALA A 320 -6.09 -4.15 -4.21
N ARG A 321 -6.52 -4.93 -3.21
CA ARG A 321 -5.85 -6.20 -2.87
C ARG A 321 -6.00 -7.24 -3.99
N HIS A 322 -7.21 -7.38 -4.52
CA HIS A 322 -7.48 -8.30 -5.62
C HIS A 322 -6.63 -8.00 -6.84
N GLN A 323 -6.52 -6.71 -7.23
CA GLN A 323 -5.68 -6.29 -8.35
C GLN A 323 -4.21 -6.63 -8.13
N ARG A 324 -3.71 -6.41 -6.91
CA ARG A 324 -2.32 -6.70 -6.55
C ARG A 324 -2.02 -8.18 -6.72
N ASP A 325 -2.90 -9.05 -6.22
CA ASP A 325 -2.70 -10.50 -6.31
C ASP A 325 -2.88 -11.04 -7.73
N LEU A 326 -3.79 -10.46 -8.53
CA LEU A 326 -3.91 -10.80 -9.96
C LEU A 326 -2.59 -10.52 -10.68
N ARG A 327 -2.03 -9.33 -10.49
CA ARG A 327 -0.75 -8.93 -11.11
C ARG A 327 0.43 -9.76 -10.62
N LEU A 328 0.38 -10.18 -9.35
CA LEU A 328 1.42 -10.99 -8.76
C LEU A 328 1.52 -12.37 -9.42
N ILE A 329 0.38 -12.98 -9.71
CA ILE A 329 0.31 -14.36 -10.20
C ILE A 329 0.29 -14.41 -11.74
N GLU A 330 -0.25 -13.40 -12.42
CA GLU A 330 -0.44 -13.37 -13.87
C GLU A 330 0.80 -13.80 -14.68
N PRO A 331 2.03 -13.28 -14.43
CA PRO A 331 3.21 -13.67 -15.19
C PRO A 331 3.60 -15.16 -15.04
N HIS A 332 3.04 -15.83 -14.04
CA HIS A 332 3.34 -17.19 -13.63
C HIS A 332 2.15 -18.14 -13.80
N ALA A 333 0.98 -17.64 -14.22
CA ALA A 333 -0.28 -18.39 -14.25
C ALA A 333 -0.16 -19.73 -15.02
N ASP A 334 0.49 -19.72 -16.18
CA ASP A 334 0.73 -20.94 -17.00
C ASP A 334 1.57 -22.02 -16.29
N LYS A 335 2.42 -21.62 -15.34
CA LYS A 335 3.26 -22.54 -14.55
C LYS A 335 2.57 -23.02 -13.29
N VAL A 336 1.68 -22.21 -12.75
CA VAL A 336 1.00 -22.45 -11.47
C VAL A 336 -0.25 -23.28 -11.67
N PHE A 337 -1.08 -22.89 -12.64
CA PHE A 337 -2.44 -23.40 -12.76
C PHE A 337 -2.60 -24.41 -13.88
N THR A 338 -3.43 -25.42 -13.67
CA THR A 338 -3.92 -26.32 -14.73
C THR A 338 -4.78 -25.55 -15.75
N GLU A 339 -5.32 -26.22 -16.76
CA GLU A 339 -6.29 -25.62 -17.68
C GLU A 339 -7.51 -25.04 -16.92
N LEU A 340 -8.08 -25.80 -15.98
CA LEU A 340 -9.21 -25.33 -15.17
C LEU A 340 -8.82 -24.19 -14.23
N GLY A 341 -7.66 -24.26 -13.58
CA GLY A 341 -7.17 -23.18 -12.72
C GLY A 341 -6.96 -21.88 -13.52
N ASN A 342 -6.41 -21.98 -14.74
CA ASN A 342 -6.23 -20.84 -15.63
C ASN A 342 -7.56 -20.28 -16.13
N GLU A 343 -8.56 -21.10 -16.42
CA GLU A 343 -9.90 -20.61 -16.77
C GLU A 343 -10.49 -19.74 -15.66
N VAL A 344 -10.38 -20.20 -14.40
CA VAL A 344 -10.85 -19.46 -13.22
C VAL A 344 -10.07 -18.17 -13.04
N PHE A 345 -8.73 -18.25 -13.06
CA PHE A 345 -7.87 -17.08 -12.89
C PHE A 345 -8.13 -16.02 -13.97
N THR A 346 -8.26 -16.45 -15.23
CA THR A 346 -8.59 -15.57 -16.35
C THR A 346 -9.96 -14.91 -16.16
N ALA A 347 -10.95 -15.64 -15.64
CA ALA A 347 -12.26 -15.06 -15.32
C ALA A 347 -12.14 -13.97 -14.25
N PHE A 348 -11.31 -14.16 -13.20
CA PHE A 348 -11.06 -13.12 -12.20
C PHE A 348 -10.47 -11.86 -12.83
N GLN A 349 -9.49 -12.00 -13.72
CA GLN A 349 -8.89 -10.87 -14.44
C GLN A 349 -9.92 -10.13 -15.30
N GLN A 350 -10.66 -10.85 -16.14
CA GLN A 350 -11.63 -10.25 -17.07
C GLN A 350 -12.73 -9.48 -16.35
N THR A 351 -13.27 -10.06 -15.28
CA THR A 351 -14.29 -9.43 -14.45
C THR A 351 -13.73 -8.18 -13.75
N TYR A 352 -12.52 -8.26 -13.19
CA TYR A 352 -11.88 -7.11 -12.54
C TYR A 352 -11.68 -5.96 -13.54
N GLU A 353 -11.11 -6.26 -14.72
CA GLU A 353 -10.92 -5.24 -15.74
C GLU A 353 -12.24 -4.61 -16.22
N GLN A 354 -13.30 -5.41 -16.32
CA GLN A 354 -14.62 -4.90 -16.69
C GLN A 354 -15.19 -3.95 -15.61
N ALA A 355 -15.07 -4.32 -14.33
CA ALA A 355 -15.45 -3.46 -13.22
C ALA A 355 -14.62 -2.18 -13.22
N ALA A 356 -13.30 -2.29 -13.42
CA ALA A 356 -12.39 -1.14 -13.46
C ALA A 356 -12.72 -0.15 -14.58
N ARG A 357 -13.08 -0.66 -15.77
CA ARG A 357 -13.52 0.18 -16.89
C ARG A 357 -14.87 0.85 -16.64
N SER A 358 -15.78 0.19 -15.93
CA SER A 358 -17.15 0.67 -15.71
C SER A 358 -17.24 1.67 -14.55
N HIS A 359 -16.33 1.54 -13.56
CA HIS A 359 -16.35 2.32 -12.32
C HIS A 359 -14.95 2.87 -11.97
N PRO A 360 -14.34 3.71 -12.82
CA PRO A 360 -12.95 4.16 -12.64
C PRO A 360 -12.70 4.92 -11.32
N GLY A 361 -13.73 5.57 -10.75
CA GLY A 361 -13.62 6.26 -9.44
C GLY A 361 -13.69 5.33 -8.22
N LEU A 362 -14.07 4.07 -8.41
CA LEU A 362 -14.06 3.01 -7.39
C LEU A 362 -12.91 2.01 -7.61
N PHE A 363 -12.39 1.97 -8.84
CA PHE A 363 -11.33 1.09 -9.31
C PHE A 363 -10.35 1.92 -10.14
N GLY A 364 -9.38 2.61 -9.50
CA GLY A 364 -8.46 3.43 -10.28
C GLY A 364 -7.76 4.55 -9.53
N GLY A 365 -6.65 4.21 -8.90
CA GLY A 365 -5.44 5.00 -8.83
C GLY A 365 -4.30 4.01 -8.58
N PRO A 366 -3.08 4.20 -9.09
CA PRO A 366 -1.97 3.36 -8.64
C PRO A 366 -1.81 3.60 -7.13
N THR A 367 -2.23 2.64 -6.31
CA THR A 367 -1.76 2.56 -4.91
C THR A 367 -0.36 1.93 -4.86
N ASP A 368 0.19 1.55 -6.00
CA ASP A 368 1.51 0.96 -6.16
C ASP A 368 2.47 1.94 -6.84
N ALA A 369 3.40 2.47 -6.05
CA ALA A 369 4.41 3.41 -6.51
C ALA A 369 5.37 2.79 -7.54
N GLU A 370 5.58 1.47 -7.53
CA GLU A 370 6.45 0.81 -8.52
C GLU A 370 5.84 0.86 -9.91
N GLU A 371 4.55 0.56 -10.04
CA GLU A 371 3.86 0.61 -11.34
C GLU A 371 3.89 2.03 -11.89
N LEU A 372 3.51 3.01 -11.07
CA LEU A 372 3.53 4.41 -11.48
C LEU A 372 4.94 4.84 -11.90
N LEU A 373 5.96 4.39 -11.19
CA LEU A 373 7.35 4.67 -11.56
C LEU A 373 7.72 4.04 -12.92
N ARG A 374 7.32 2.79 -13.18
CA ARG A 374 7.56 2.14 -14.48
C ARG A 374 6.93 2.94 -15.62
N GLU A 375 5.69 3.39 -15.44
CA GLU A 375 4.99 4.22 -16.42
C GLU A 375 5.68 5.58 -16.63
N LEU A 376 6.11 6.24 -15.54
CA LEU A 376 6.84 7.51 -15.61
C LEU A 376 8.19 7.36 -16.32
N ILE A 377 8.95 6.28 -16.06
CA ILE A 377 10.22 5.98 -16.74
C ILE A 377 9.97 5.75 -18.24
N ALA A 378 8.88 5.09 -18.60
CA ALA A 378 8.51 4.78 -19.98
C ALA A 378 8.23 6.01 -20.85
N ILE A 379 8.00 7.18 -20.23
CA ILE A 379 7.78 8.45 -20.91
C ILE A 379 9.08 9.25 -20.87
N PRO A 380 9.83 9.38 -21.99
CA PRO A 380 11.02 10.22 -22.04
C PRO A 380 10.67 11.68 -21.74
N SER A 381 11.47 12.34 -20.91
CA SER A 381 11.25 13.73 -20.49
C SER A 381 12.58 14.46 -20.32
N VAL A 382 13.38 14.51 -21.37
CA VAL A 382 14.73 15.08 -21.30
C VAL A 382 14.66 16.61 -21.29
N ASN A 383 15.40 17.26 -20.38
CA ASN A 383 15.47 18.71 -20.38
C ASN A 383 16.07 19.22 -21.71
N PRO A 384 15.36 20.06 -22.48
CA PRO A 384 15.79 20.50 -23.82
C PRO A 384 16.99 21.46 -23.80
N LEU A 385 17.44 21.93 -22.63
CA LEU A 385 18.63 22.76 -22.48
C LEU A 385 19.91 21.95 -22.30
N LEU A 386 19.80 20.64 -22.07
CA LEU A 386 20.95 19.75 -21.90
C LEU A 386 21.58 19.38 -23.25
N PRO A 387 22.91 19.24 -23.32
CA PRO A 387 23.58 18.67 -24.49
C PRO A 387 23.09 17.24 -24.77
N GLY A 388 22.81 16.91 -26.04
CA GLY A 388 22.35 15.57 -26.43
C GLY A 388 20.84 15.34 -26.28
N SER A 389 20.07 16.41 -26.04
CA SER A 389 18.60 16.38 -26.01
C SER A 389 17.96 16.44 -27.40
N GLU A 390 18.75 16.60 -28.46
CA GLU A 390 18.23 16.80 -29.81
C GLU A 390 17.41 15.60 -30.30
N GLY A 391 16.12 15.83 -30.57
CA GLY A 391 15.21 14.81 -31.08
C GLY A 391 14.64 13.87 -30.03
N VAL A 392 14.89 14.12 -28.74
CA VAL A 392 14.27 13.40 -27.61
C VAL A 392 13.10 14.23 -27.06
N PRO A 393 11.96 13.61 -26.70
CA PRO A 393 10.85 14.32 -26.05
C PRO A 393 11.25 15.02 -24.75
N ASP A 394 10.63 16.17 -24.49
CA ASP A 394 10.75 16.94 -23.25
C ASP A 394 9.62 16.59 -22.28
N GLU A 395 9.42 17.38 -21.22
CA GLU A 395 8.53 17.03 -20.10
C GLU A 395 7.03 17.12 -20.42
N ARG A 396 6.64 17.52 -21.63
CA ARG A 396 5.22 17.74 -22.00
C ARG A 396 4.37 16.49 -21.84
N ASP A 397 4.88 15.35 -22.30
CA ASP A 397 4.12 14.09 -22.28
C ASP A 397 3.97 13.56 -20.85
N VAL A 398 5.03 13.66 -20.03
CA VAL A 398 4.96 13.26 -18.62
C VAL A 398 4.07 14.22 -17.81
N ALA A 399 4.10 15.54 -18.09
CA ALA A 399 3.20 16.50 -17.47
C ALA A 399 1.73 16.21 -17.80
N ALA A 400 1.43 15.88 -19.06
CA ALA A 400 0.09 15.47 -19.47
C ALA A 400 -0.35 14.20 -18.74
N PHE A 401 0.51 13.18 -18.68
CA PHE A 401 0.26 11.93 -17.97
C PHE A 401 -0.02 12.16 -16.47
N VAL A 402 0.83 12.91 -15.78
CA VAL A 402 0.65 13.22 -14.34
C VAL A 402 -0.66 13.95 -14.11
N ALA A 403 -0.98 14.95 -14.92
CA ALA A 403 -2.21 15.71 -14.79
C ALA A 403 -3.47 14.87 -15.06
N GLU A 404 -3.44 14.01 -16.08
CA GLU A 404 -4.54 13.09 -16.39
C GLU A 404 -4.76 12.09 -15.26
N ARG A 405 -3.68 11.50 -14.72
CA ARG A 405 -3.76 10.53 -13.63
C ARG A 405 -4.35 11.11 -12.36
N LEU A 406 -3.91 12.31 -11.97
CA LEU A 406 -4.46 12.99 -10.79
C LEU A 406 -5.93 13.39 -10.99
N ARG A 407 -6.31 13.89 -12.17
CA ARG A 407 -7.71 14.22 -12.49
C ARG A 407 -8.62 13.00 -12.52
N ALA A 408 -8.15 11.88 -13.06
CA ALA A 408 -8.91 10.63 -13.12
C ALA A 408 -9.27 10.13 -11.70
N ALA A 409 -8.41 10.39 -10.72
CA ALA A 409 -8.65 10.10 -9.31
C ALA A 409 -9.50 11.17 -8.57
N GLY A 410 -10.09 12.12 -9.30
CA GLY A 410 -10.98 13.14 -8.72
C GLY A 410 -10.26 14.29 -8.00
N VAL A 411 -8.94 14.42 -8.14
CA VAL A 411 -8.15 15.49 -7.50
C VAL A 411 -8.25 16.80 -8.29
N GLU A 412 -8.25 17.93 -7.59
CA GLU A 412 -8.16 19.27 -8.20
C GLU A 412 -6.75 19.47 -8.78
N VAL A 413 -6.64 19.70 -10.11
CA VAL A 413 -5.36 19.85 -10.81
C VAL A 413 -5.32 21.12 -11.66
N HIS A 414 -4.32 21.96 -11.40
CA HIS A 414 -3.95 23.13 -12.18
C HIS A 414 -2.63 22.89 -12.94
N THR A 415 -2.56 23.36 -14.18
CA THR A 415 -1.32 23.33 -14.98
C THR A 415 -0.82 24.74 -15.18
N GLN A 416 0.42 25.01 -14.77
CA GLN A 416 1.04 26.34 -14.85
C GLN A 416 2.10 26.33 -15.96
N GLU A 417 1.89 27.11 -17.02
CA GLU A 417 2.88 27.25 -18.09
C GLU A 417 4.09 28.06 -17.60
N VAL A 418 5.28 27.46 -17.71
CA VAL A 418 6.57 28.02 -17.25
C VAL A 418 7.40 28.51 -18.43
N SER A 419 7.33 27.78 -19.54
CA SER A 419 7.88 28.18 -20.83
C SER A 419 7.02 27.56 -21.94
N ALA A 420 7.22 27.96 -23.19
CA ALA A 420 6.34 27.61 -24.31
C ALA A 420 5.95 26.11 -24.32
N GLY A 421 4.72 25.82 -23.88
CA GLY A 421 4.17 24.46 -23.77
C GLY A 421 4.70 23.58 -22.63
N ARG A 422 5.74 23.96 -21.89
CA ARG A 422 6.26 23.23 -20.72
C ARG A 422 5.58 23.75 -19.46
N CYS A 423 4.84 22.88 -18.78
CA CYS A 423 4.00 23.26 -17.65
C CYS A 423 4.37 22.48 -16.39
N ASN A 424 4.35 23.16 -15.25
CA ASN A 424 4.20 22.48 -13.97
C ASN A 424 2.80 21.85 -13.87
N VAL A 425 2.68 20.74 -13.17
CA VAL A 425 1.40 20.16 -12.74
C VAL A 425 1.26 20.35 -11.24
N ILE A 426 0.20 21.03 -10.81
CA ILE A 426 -0.04 21.38 -9.42
C ILE A 426 -1.38 20.77 -9.02
N ALA A 427 -1.37 19.82 -8.10
CA ALA A 427 -2.56 19.23 -7.53
C ALA A 427 -2.79 19.72 -6.11
N ARG A 428 -4.06 19.82 -5.73
CA ARG A 428 -4.47 20.36 -4.44
C ARG A 428 -5.44 19.42 -3.73
N LEU A 429 -5.16 19.16 -2.46
CA LEU A 429 -6.09 18.53 -1.53
C LEU A 429 -6.51 19.57 -0.48
N PRO A 430 -7.67 20.21 -0.65
CA PRO A 430 -8.17 21.14 0.35
C PRO A 430 -8.62 20.39 1.62
N ARG A 431 -8.53 21.07 2.76
CA ARG A 431 -9.15 20.64 4.02
C ARG A 431 -10.48 21.37 4.22
N ALA A 432 -11.56 20.64 4.48
CA ALA A 432 -12.89 21.23 4.60
C ALA A 432 -13.07 22.01 5.92
N GLY A 433 -13.51 23.26 5.84
CA GLY A 433 -14.10 24.00 6.97
C GLY A 433 -13.15 24.51 8.07
N GLN A 434 -11.83 24.33 7.96
CA GLN A 434 -10.84 24.85 8.91
C GLN A 434 -9.60 25.39 8.20
N ALA A 435 -9.00 26.46 8.72
CA ALA A 435 -7.67 26.88 8.31
C ALA A 435 -6.64 25.87 8.84
N ASP A 436 -5.78 25.35 7.96
CA ASP A 436 -4.70 24.45 8.33
C ASP A 436 -3.40 25.23 8.50
N ASP A 437 -2.77 25.13 9.66
CA ASP A 437 -1.48 25.74 9.96
C ASP A 437 -0.28 24.82 9.61
N ALA A 438 -0.57 23.62 9.08
CA ALA A 438 0.40 22.59 8.76
C ALA A 438 0.25 22.10 7.30
N VAL A 439 0.14 23.05 6.37
CA VAL A 439 0.04 22.77 4.94
C VAL A 439 1.35 22.15 4.42
N VAL A 440 1.27 21.03 3.71
CA VAL A 440 2.45 20.34 3.13
C VAL A 440 2.48 20.50 1.61
N LEU A 441 3.65 20.81 1.05
CA LEU A 441 3.93 20.75 -0.38
C LEU A 441 4.94 19.63 -0.65
N LEU A 442 4.55 18.66 -1.47
CA LEU A 442 5.44 17.67 -2.06
C LEU A 442 5.82 18.14 -3.47
N SER A 443 7.10 18.33 -3.75
CA SER A 443 7.61 18.78 -5.06
C SER A 443 8.64 17.79 -5.59
N ALA A 444 8.49 17.35 -6.84
CA ALA A 444 9.52 16.59 -7.54
C ALA A 444 9.54 16.99 -9.02
N HIS A 445 10.74 17.04 -9.60
CA HIS A 445 10.90 17.43 -11.00
C HIS A 445 10.61 16.28 -11.96
N MET A 446 10.18 16.64 -13.17
CA MET A 446 9.82 15.69 -14.22
C MET A 446 10.91 15.52 -15.28
N ASP A 447 11.80 16.51 -15.43
CA ASP A 447 12.90 16.42 -16.38
C ASP A 447 13.95 15.41 -15.97
N THR A 448 14.71 14.94 -16.96
CA THR A 448 15.84 14.05 -16.73
C THR A 448 17.01 14.43 -17.63
N TYR A 449 18.21 13.96 -17.29
CA TYR A 449 19.29 13.85 -18.28
C TYR A 449 18.94 12.87 -19.44
N PRO A 450 19.64 12.97 -20.58
CA PRO A 450 19.55 11.97 -21.64
C PRO A 450 19.86 10.54 -21.16
N ALA A 451 19.32 9.54 -21.86
CA ALA A 451 19.57 8.13 -21.57
C ALA A 451 21.09 7.80 -21.58
N GLY A 452 21.54 7.09 -20.55
CA GLY A 452 22.97 6.81 -20.33
C GLY A 452 23.43 5.41 -20.77
N GLY A 453 22.52 4.48 -21.07
CA GLY A 453 22.85 3.10 -21.39
C GLY A 453 21.65 2.15 -21.21
N PRO A 454 21.81 0.83 -21.38
CA PRO A 454 20.70 -0.13 -21.31
C PRO A 454 19.94 -0.16 -19.98
N ARG A 455 20.62 0.16 -18.86
CA ARG A 455 20.01 0.27 -17.51
C ARG A 455 19.69 1.71 -17.11
N ALA A 456 19.86 2.65 -18.03
CA ALA A 456 19.42 4.04 -17.91
C ALA A 456 18.66 4.44 -19.18
N ALA A 457 17.87 3.49 -19.70
CA ALA A 457 16.98 3.65 -20.83
C ALA A 457 15.58 4.06 -20.34
N TYR A 458 14.68 4.35 -21.29
CA TYR A 458 13.26 4.59 -21.03
C TYR A 458 12.45 3.27 -21.03
N GLU A 459 13.12 2.13 -20.96
CA GLU A 459 12.47 0.84 -20.75
C GLU A 459 12.85 0.38 -19.33
N PRO A 460 11.91 0.40 -18.37
CA PRO A 460 12.23 0.10 -16.99
C PRO A 460 12.55 -1.39 -16.81
N VAL A 461 13.71 -1.71 -16.25
CA VAL A 461 14.17 -3.09 -16.02
C VAL A 461 14.31 -3.33 -14.52
N GLY A 462 13.64 -4.37 -14.01
CA GLY A 462 13.73 -4.75 -12.59
C GLY A 462 14.49 -6.06 -12.39
N ASP A 463 15.19 -6.19 -11.26
CA ASP A 463 15.79 -7.45 -10.79
C ASP A 463 15.12 -8.02 -9.53
N GLY A 464 13.92 -7.54 -9.21
CA GLY A 464 13.15 -7.91 -8.02
C GLY A 464 13.51 -7.10 -6.77
N ARG A 465 14.66 -6.42 -6.75
CA ARG A 465 15.07 -5.52 -5.66
C ARG A 465 15.20 -4.08 -6.10
N THR A 466 15.77 -3.86 -7.27
CA THR A 466 16.06 -2.54 -7.82
C THR A 466 15.32 -2.38 -9.14
N LEU A 467 14.69 -1.23 -9.34
CA LEU A 467 14.16 -0.81 -10.63
C LEU A 467 15.15 0.15 -11.28
N TYR A 468 15.63 -0.22 -12.46
CA TYR A 468 16.55 0.55 -13.28
C TYR A 468 15.82 1.28 -14.40
N GLY A 469 16.29 2.46 -14.74
CA GLY A 469 15.74 3.30 -15.79
C GLY A 469 16.13 4.77 -15.61
N ARG A 470 16.12 5.56 -16.69
CA ARG A 470 16.41 6.99 -16.59
C ARG A 470 15.28 7.68 -15.80
N GLY A 471 15.67 8.42 -14.77
CA GLY A 471 14.75 9.07 -13.83
C GLY A 471 14.26 8.16 -12.71
N SER A 472 14.68 6.89 -12.67
CA SER A 472 14.27 5.97 -11.59
C SER A 472 14.68 6.48 -10.22
N ALA A 473 15.87 7.08 -10.09
CA ALA A 473 16.33 7.73 -8.88
C ALA A 473 16.09 9.25 -8.93
N ASP A 474 16.33 9.90 -10.07
CA ASP A 474 16.41 11.36 -10.19
C ASP A 474 15.49 11.92 -11.30
N ALA A 475 14.26 12.34 -10.98
CA ALA A 475 13.59 12.23 -9.68
C ALA A 475 12.21 11.57 -9.75
N LYS A 476 11.92 10.81 -10.82
CA LYS A 476 10.61 10.17 -11.04
C LYS A 476 10.28 9.15 -9.96
N GLY A 477 11.27 8.54 -9.31
CA GLY A 477 11.07 7.68 -8.13
C GLY A 477 10.38 8.43 -6.98
N SER A 478 10.90 9.61 -6.64
CA SER A 478 10.27 10.50 -5.67
C SER A 478 8.87 10.94 -6.13
N LEU A 479 8.73 11.34 -7.41
CA LEU A 479 7.43 11.75 -7.96
C LEU A 479 6.38 10.63 -7.86
N ALA A 480 6.74 9.39 -8.20
CA ALA A 480 5.85 8.23 -8.11
C ALA A 480 5.40 7.97 -6.66
N ALA A 481 6.34 8.01 -5.71
CA ALA A 481 6.05 7.83 -4.28
C ALA A 481 5.16 8.97 -3.75
N MET A 482 5.46 10.22 -4.10
CA MET A 482 4.66 11.39 -3.71
C MET A 482 3.25 11.35 -4.31
N MET A 483 3.11 11.03 -5.61
CA MET A 483 1.81 10.87 -6.28
C MET A 483 0.97 9.78 -5.61
N THR A 484 1.58 8.62 -5.34
CA THR A 484 0.90 7.49 -4.69
C THR A 484 0.42 7.88 -3.28
N ALA A 485 1.30 8.47 -2.47
CA ALA A 485 0.96 8.95 -1.14
C ALA A 485 -0.13 10.03 -1.16
N PHE A 486 -0.08 10.94 -2.13
CA PHE A 486 -1.07 12.01 -2.29
C PHE A 486 -2.45 11.46 -2.65
N LEU A 487 -2.52 10.49 -3.56
CA LEU A 487 -3.76 9.80 -3.91
C LEU A 487 -4.34 8.97 -2.75
N GLN A 488 -3.48 8.29 -2.00
CA GLN A 488 -3.88 7.58 -0.77
C GLN A 488 -4.42 8.56 0.27
N ALA A 489 -3.77 9.71 0.47
CA ALA A 489 -4.23 10.73 1.39
C ALA A 489 -5.56 11.37 0.93
N ALA A 490 -5.80 11.51 -0.38
CA ALA A 490 -7.04 12.08 -0.92
C ALA A 490 -8.30 11.30 -0.48
N ALA A 491 -8.17 9.99 -0.25
CA ALA A 491 -9.26 9.13 0.23
C ALA A 491 -9.57 9.31 1.72
N GLU A 492 -8.71 9.98 2.48
CA GLU A 492 -8.82 10.09 3.94
C GLU A 492 -9.50 11.42 4.35
N PRO A 493 -10.53 11.39 5.21
CA PRO A 493 -11.27 12.59 5.62
C PRO A 493 -10.47 13.52 6.55
N ASP A 494 -9.57 12.96 7.37
CA ASP A 494 -8.84 13.68 8.43
C ASP A 494 -7.43 14.17 8.00
N ARG A 495 -7.17 14.25 6.68
CA ARG A 495 -5.87 14.69 6.13
C ARG A 495 -5.61 16.20 6.33
N ARG A 496 -4.34 16.58 6.20
CA ARG A 496 -3.90 17.99 6.10
C ARG A 496 -4.27 18.61 4.76
N GLU A 497 -4.34 19.93 4.69
CA GLU A 497 -4.27 20.61 3.37
C GLU A 497 -2.90 20.34 2.74
N ALA A 498 -2.90 19.94 1.46
CA ALA A 498 -1.68 19.55 0.78
C ALA A 498 -1.64 19.95 -0.69
N TYR A 499 -0.43 20.17 -1.18
CA TYR A 499 -0.11 20.38 -2.58
C TYR A 499 0.87 19.29 -3.05
N LEU A 500 0.68 18.84 -4.28
CA LEU A 500 1.67 18.08 -5.02
C LEU A 500 2.05 18.90 -6.26
N ALA A 501 3.34 19.12 -6.47
CA ALA A 501 3.86 19.80 -7.65
C ALA A 501 4.82 18.88 -8.41
N ALA A 502 4.50 18.61 -9.67
CA ALA A 502 5.43 18.04 -10.63
C ALA A 502 6.01 19.19 -11.45
N THR A 503 7.30 19.49 -11.28
CA THR A 503 7.95 20.69 -11.84
C THR A 503 8.73 20.38 -13.11
N VAL A 504 8.97 21.41 -13.91
CA VAL A 504 9.85 21.36 -15.09
C VAL A 504 11.14 22.12 -14.85
N ASP A 505 12.18 21.77 -15.61
CA ASP A 505 13.42 22.56 -15.74
C ASP A 505 14.31 22.60 -14.49
N GLU A 506 14.31 21.55 -13.66
CA GLU A 506 15.18 21.47 -12.48
C GLU A 506 16.65 21.39 -12.91
N GLU A 507 16.94 20.50 -13.85
CA GLU A 507 18.29 20.05 -14.25
C GLU A 507 19.17 21.17 -14.86
N CYS A 508 18.58 22.35 -15.06
CA CYS A 508 19.21 23.50 -15.69
C CYS A 508 19.03 24.81 -14.92
N LEU A 509 17.79 25.31 -14.79
CA LEU A 509 17.53 26.70 -14.40
C LEU A 509 16.50 26.88 -13.28
N LEU A 510 15.92 25.79 -12.77
CA LEU A 510 14.91 25.79 -11.71
C LEU A 510 13.67 26.63 -12.06
N ARG A 511 13.30 26.72 -13.35
CA ARG A 511 12.18 27.59 -13.78
C ARG A 511 10.85 27.10 -13.23
N GLY A 512 10.65 25.77 -13.13
CA GLY A 512 9.44 25.16 -12.60
C GLY A 512 9.14 25.61 -11.18
N VAL A 513 10.02 25.31 -10.23
CA VAL A 513 9.84 25.74 -8.83
C VAL A 513 9.77 27.26 -8.67
N ARG A 514 10.48 28.04 -9.48
CA ARG A 514 10.35 29.51 -9.49
C ARG A 514 8.96 29.97 -9.89
N GLY A 515 8.35 29.30 -10.87
CA GLY A 515 6.94 29.51 -11.23
C GLY A 515 5.99 29.22 -10.07
N LEU A 516 6.25 28.20 -9.25
CA LEU A 516 5.40 27.87 -8.10
C LEU A 516 5.30 29.02 -7.08
N ALA A 517 6.37 29.79 -6.90
CA ALA A 517 6.36 30.96 -6.00
C ALA A 517 5.29 32.00 -6.43
N GLU A 518 5.02 32.10 -7.74
CA GLU A 518 4.02 33.00 -8.33
C GLU A 518 2.58 32.46 -8.23
N HIS A 519 2.41 31.16 -7.99
CA HIS A 519 1.09 30.52 -7.82
C HIS A 519 0.33 31.02 -6.57
N GLY A 520 1.04 31.66 -5.63
CA GLY A 520 0.44 32.24 -4.41
C GLY A 520 0.21 31.24 -3.26
N MET A 521 0.64 29.99 -3.42
CA MET A 521 0.66 29.01 -2.31
C MET A 521 1.66 29.44 -1.22
N ARG A 522 1.35 29.15 0.05
CA ARG A 522 2.24 29.41 1.20
C ARG A 522 2.26 28.19 2.12
N PRO A 523 2.85 27.06 1.69
CA PRO A 523 2.92 25.85 2.51
C PRO A 523 3.73 26.08 3.78
N THR A 524 3.38 25.34 4.83
CA THR A 524 4.14 25.32 6.07
C THR A 524 5.45 24.54 5.87
N LEU A 525 5.37 23.37 5.24
CA LEU A 525 6.54 22.54 4.92
C LEU A 525 6.56 22.20 3.43
N GLY A 526 7.65 22.53 2.75
CA GLY A 526 7.97 22.02 1.41
C GLY A 526 8.96 20.85 1.50
N ILE A 527 8.71 19.78 0.76
CA ILE A 527 9.61 18.64 0.64
C ILE A 527 9.95 18.47 -0.85
N THR A 528 11.23 18.66 -1.18
CA THR A 528 11.77 18.36 -2.52
C THR A 528 12.19 16.90 -2.59
N GLY A 529 11.68 16.19 -3.58
CA GLY A 529 11.96 14.79 -3.82
C GLY A 529 13.26 14.59 -4.58
N GLU A 530 14.29 14.11 -3.89
CA GLU A 530 15.61 13.80 -4.46
C GLU A 530 16.14 12.48 -3.91
N PRO A 531 17.10 11.81 -4.57
CA PRO A 531 17.65 10.54 -4.11
C PRO A 531 18.60 10.71 -2.91
N THR A 532 18.04 10.69 -1.70
CA THR A 532 18.77 10.93 -0.44
C THR A 532 18.99 9.68 0.42
N LEU A 533 18.79 8.47 -0.12
CA LEU A 533 18.84 7.21 0.62
C LEU A 533 17.89 7.20 1.82
N LEU A 534 16.74 7.88 1.71
CA LEU A 534 15.79 8.12 2.80
C LEU A 534 16.37 8.89 4.00
N ALA A 535 17.49 9.60 3.82
CA ALA A 535 18.01 10.53 4.81
C ALA A 535 17.38 11.92 4.59
N PRO A 536 16.73 12.54 5.60
CA PRO A 536 16.23 13.90 5.48
C PRO A 536 17.37 14.90 5.41
N VAL A 537 17.27 15.89 4.52
CA VAL A 537 18.29 16.94 4.38
C VAL A 537 17.68 18.25 4.82
N ALA A 538 18.23 18.79 5.90
CA ALA A 538 17.72 19.99 6.54
C ALA A 538 18.31 21.27 5.96
N ALA A 539 19.47 21.19 5.32
CA ALA A 539 20.19 22.36 4.87
C ALA A 539 20.97 22.10 3.59
N GLN A 540 21.03 23.12 2.72
CA GLN A 540 21.87 23.09 1.54
C GLN A 540 22.54 24.45 1.28
N LYS A 541 23.70 24.42 0.61
CA LYS A 541 24.37 25.65 0.16
C LYS A 541 23.65 26.26 -1.04
N GLY A 542 23.63 27.58 -1.08
CA GLY A 542 23.25 28.32 -2.28
C GLY A 542 24.32 28.20 -3.35
N ILE A 543 23.97 28.51 -4.59
CA ILE A 543 24.84 28.47 -5.76
C ILE A 543 24.82 29.83 -6.44
N VAL A 544 25.99 30.35 -6.78
CA VAL A 544 26.14 31.45 -7.74
C VAL A 544 27.08 30.99 -8.85
N ARG A 545 26.64 31.12 -10.10
CA ARG A 545 27.49 30.94 -11.27
C ARG A 545 27.51 32.22 -12.08
N GLY A 546 28.67 32.53 -12.63
CA GLY A 546 28.87 33.70 -13.47
C GLY A 546 30.24 33.70 -14.11
N THR A 547 30.57 34.84 -14.72
CA THR A 547 31.84 35.02 -15.42
C THR A 547 32.45 36.37 -15.09
N PHE A 548 33.76 36.39 -14.91
CA PHE A 548 34.56 37.61 -14.97
C PHE A 548 35.09 37.80 -16.39
N LEU A 549 34.93 39.00 -16.94
CA LEU A 549 35.53 39.42 -18.20
C LEU A 549 36.80 40.20 -17.91
N VAL A 550 37.93 39.72 -18.40
CA VAL A 550 39.24 40.36 -18.28
C VAL A 550 39.63 40.90 -19.66
N SER A 551 39.92 42.20 -19.75
CA SER A 551 40.28 42.86 -21.01
C SER A 551 41.73 43.35 -21.00
N GLY A 552 42.37 43.39 -22.16
CA GLY A 552 43.73 43.90 -22.31
C GLY A 552 44.10 44.17 -23.77
N PRO A 553 45.18 44.92 -24.01
CA PRO A 553 45.60 45.23 -25.37
C PRO A 553 46.12 43.96 -26.08
N PRO A 554 45.58 43.59 -27.25
CA PRO A 554 46.15 42.50 -28.03
C PRO A 554 47.52 42.91 -28.59
N CYS A 555 48.49 42.00 -28.55
CA CYS A 555 49.84 42.23 -29.00
C CYS A 555 50.39 41.02 -29.78
N HIS A 556 51.23 41.30 -30.77
CA HIS A 556 51.96 40.25 -31.48
C HIS A 556 52.95 39.58 -30.52
N ALA A 557 53.07 38.25 -30.53
CA ALA A 557 53.88 37.52 -29.55
C ALA A 557 55.37 37.94 -29.51
N ALA A 558 55.92 38.40 -30.64
CA ALA A 558 57.29 38.94 -30.72
C ALA A 558 57.47 40.35 -30.08
N TYR A 559 56.37 41.05 -29.78
CA TYR A 559 56.35 42.39 -29.20
C TYR A 559 55.34 42.42 -28.04
N PRO A 560 55.60 41.69 -26.94
CA PRO A 560 54.64 41.53 -25.86
C PRO A 560 54.37 42.85 -25.15
N SER A 561 53.11 43.09 -24.79
CA SER A 561 52.72 44.12 -23.82
C SER A 561 53.12 43.69 -22.40
N ASP A 562 53.43 44.65 -21.53
CA ASP A 562 53.73 44.40 -20.11
C ASP A 562 52.51 43.82 -19.37
N VAL A 563 51.30 44.13 -19.85
CA VAL A 563 50.03 43.63 -19.32
C VAL A 563 49.17 43.11 -20.48
N THR A 564 48.70 41.87 -20.36
CA THR A 564 47.82 41.22 -21.34
C THR A 564 46.58 40.66 -20.64
N ALA A 565 45.47 40.48 -21.38
CA ALA A 565 44.26 39.87 -20.81
C ALA A 565 44.55 38.47 -20.22
N VAL A 566 45.44 37.70 -20.86
CA VAL A 566 45.82 36.35 -20.41
C VAL A 566 46.62 36.38 -19.10
N SER A 567 47.58 37.30 -18.95
CA SER A 567 48.34 37.43 -17.70
C SER A 567 47.45 37.91 -16.55
N CYS A 568 46.57 38.88 -16.80
CA CYS A 568 45.59 39.36 -15.82
C CYS A 568 44.60 38.26 -15.41
N ALA A 569 44.11 37.46 -16.36
CA ALA A 569 43.24 36.33 -16.06
C ALA A 569 43.95 35.26 -15.21
N ALA A 570 45.23 34.99 -15.47
CA ALA A 570 46.01 34.06 -14.64
C ALA A 570 46.15 34.57 -13.20
N GLU A 571 46.38 35.88 -13.01
CA GLU A 571 46.41 36.50 -11.68
C GLU A 571 45.05 36.42 -10.97
N LEU A 572 43.95 36.69 -11.69
CA LEU A 572 42.58 36.56 -11.19
C LEU A 572 42.26 35.13 -10.74
N VAL A 573 42.61 34.13 -11.54
CA VAL A 573 42.45 32.70 -11.18
C VAL A 573 43.22 32.38 -9.90
N GLY A 574 44.46 32.86 -9.78
CA GLY A 574 45.24 32.72 -8.56
C GLY A 574 44.61 33.42 -7.35
N ALA A 575 44.01 34.60 -7.54
CA ALA A 575 43.29 35.32 -6.49
C ALA A 575 42.02 34.59 -6.03
N VAL A 576 41.26 34.00 -6.96
CA VAL A 576 40.11 33.14 -6.63
C VAL A 576 40.54 31.94 -5.78
N GLY A 577 41.66 31.30 -6.12
CA GLY A 577 42.22 30.20 -5.32
C GLY A 577 42.61 30.62 -3.89
N ARG A 578 43.21 31.82 -3.74
CA ARG A 578 43.53 32.40 -2.42
C ARG A 578 42.25 32.72 -1.63
N LEU A 579 41.28 33.37 -2.27
CA LEU A 579 39.99 33.68 -1.66
C LEU A 579 39.30 32.41 -1.16
N ASN A 580 39.28 31.33 -1.95
CA ASN A 580 38.70 30.06 -1.52
C ASN A 580 39.40 29.47 -0.28
N THR A 581 40.72 29.62 -0.19
CA THR A 581 41.49 29.20 1.00
C THR A 581 41.14 30.06 2.22
N GLU A 582 41.01 31.39 2.04
CA GLU A 582 40.60 32.31 3.09
C GLU A 582 39.17 32.02 3.57
N LEU A 583 38.24 31.72 2.66
CA LEU A 583 36.87 31.30 3.00
C LEU A 583 36.87 30.01 3.82
N GLY A 584 37.69 29.03 3.44
CA GLY A 584 37.84 27.78 4.19
C GLY A 584 38.44 27.94 5.59
N ALA A 585 39.19 29.02 5.85
CA ALA A 585 39.76 29.33 7.15
C ALA A 585 38.81 30.14 8.06
N ARG A 586 37.73 30.72 7.52
CA ARG A 586 36.71 31.42 8.31
C ARG A 586 35.84 30.42 9.09
N PRO A 587 35.28 30.80 10.24
CA PRO A 587 34.23 30.01 10.88
C PRO A 587 33.09 29.74 9.89
N GLY A 588 32.84 28.46 9.62
CA GLY A 588 31.77 28.02 8.73
C GLY A 588 30.46 27.75 9.48
N HIS A 589 29.44 27.37 8.72
CA HIS A 589 28.21 26.81 9.25
C HIS A 589 28.48 25.49 9.97
N SER A 590 27.75 25.19 11.05
CA SER A 590 27.93 23.97 11.85
C SER A 590 27.75 22.68 11.02
N SER A 591 26.80 22.68 10.09
CA SER A 591 26.48 21.53 9.23
C SER A 591 26.97 21.67 7.78
N LEU A 592 26.98 22.88 7.21
CA LEU A 592 27.36 23.12 5.81
C LEU A 592 28.85 23.42 5.63
N GLY A 593 29.58 23.70 6.72
CA GLY A 593 30.96 24.18 6.64
C GLY A 593 31.05 25.57 6.00
N SER A 594 32.15 25.85 5.30
CA SER A 594 32.44 27.18 4.75
C SER A 594 31.91 27.40 3.33
N PRO A 595 31.71 28.67 2.89
CA PRO A 595 31.50 28.99 1.48
C PRO A 595 32.70 28.54 0.63
N THR A 596 32.47 28.33 -0.66
CA THR A 596 33.53 27.94 -1.61
C THR A 596 33.42 28.71 -2.91
N VAL A 597 34.52 28.94 -3.60
CA VAL A 597 34.54 29.47 -4.96
C VAL A 597 35.56 28.71 -5.80
N THR A 598 35.15 28.28 -6.98
CA THR A 598 35.98 27.51 -7.91
C THR A 598 35.89 28.11 -9.31
N VAL A 599 37.05 28.30 -9.95
CA VAL A 599 37.09 28.59 -11.40
C VAL A 599 36.80 27.32 -12.15
N THR A 600 35.78 27.34 -13.01
CA THR A 600 35.27 26.16 -13.73
C THR A 600 35.64 26.16 -15.20
N ARG A 601 35.81 27.34 -15.82
CA ARG A 601 36.16 27.47 -17.24
C ARG A 601 36.97 28.73 -17.52
N LEU A 602 37.87 28.65 -18.49
CA LEU A 602 38.68 29.74 -19.00
C LEU A 602 38.60 29.75 -20.53
N ASP A 603 38.08 30.83 -21.11
CA ASP A 603 37.94 30.99 -22.56
C ASP A 603 38.74 32.20 -23.05
N SER A 604 39.52 32.02 -24.12
CA SER A 604 40.40 33.05 -24.68
C SER A 604 40.30 33.05 -26.21
N SER A 605 40.19 34.24 -26.80
CA SER A 605 40.14 34.43 -28.26
C SER A 605 41.53 34.58 -28.90
N GLY A 606 42.60 34.47 -28.12
CA GLY A 606 43.98 34.60 -28.58
C GLY A 606 44.42 33.45 -29.51
N GLY A 607 45.50 33.69 -30.25
CA GLY A 607 46.14 32.70 -31.11
C GLY A 607 47.62 32.53 -30.80
N MET A 608 48.31 31.61 -31.50
CA MET A 608 49.72 31.30 -31.23
C MET A 608 50.65 32.53 -31.32
N ASN A 609 50.34 33.49 -32.20
CA ASN A 609 51.16 34.70 -32.43
C ASN A 609 50.46 36.02 -32.04
N LEU A 610 49.28 35.96 -31.43
CA LEU A 610 48.47 37.14 -31.08
C LEU A 610 47.83 36.93 -29.71
N SER A 611 48.13 37.78 -28.73
CA SER A 611 47.47 37.72 -27.43
C SER A 611 45.99 38.10 -27.55
N ALA A 612 45.17 37.54 -26.67
CA ALA A 612 43.75 37.81 -26.64
C ALA A 612 43.47 39.24 -26.19
N ALA A 613 42.48 39.89 -26.80
CA ALA A 613 41.94 41.14 -26.30
C ALA A 613 41.10 40.92 -25.03
N GLU A 614 40.47 39.75 -24.92
CA GLU A 614 39.57 39.41 -23.81
C GLU A 614 39.76 37.94 -23.40
N VAL A 615 39.64 37.69 -22.10
CA VAL A 615 39.59 36.36 -21.49
C VAL A 615 38.40 36.29 -20.55
N THR A 616 37.58 35.25 -20.69
CA THR A 616 36.44 34.99 -19.80
C THR A 616 36.83 33.94 -18.77
N VAL A 617 36.59 34.23 -17.49
CA VAL A 617 36.84 33.33 -16.36
C VAL A 617 35.50 32.97 -15.71
N ALA A 618 35.00 31.76 -15.94
CA ALA A 618 33.77 31.26 -15.32
C ALA A 618 34.03 30.72 -13.92
N PHE A 619 33.08 30.92 -13.01
CA PHE A 619 33.14 30.42 -11.65
C PHE A 619 31.84 29.73 -11.21
N ASP A 620 31.97 28.79 -10.27
CA ASP A 620 30.89 28.25 -9.45
C ASP A 620 31.24 28.55 -7.99
N ALA A 621 30.34 29.23 -7.30
CA ALA A 621 30.47 29.58 -5.91
C ALA A 621 29.32 29.04 -5.08
N ARG A 622 29.64 28.54 -3.89
CA ARG A 622 28.69 28.03 -2.90
C ARG A 622 28.65 28.95 -1.71
N PHE A 623 27.46 29.40 -1.34
CA PHE A 623 27.26 30.34 -0.24
C PHE A 623 26.28 29.79 0.81
N LEU A 624 26.27 30.42 1.99
CA LEU A 624 25.57 29.93 3.17
C LEU A 624 24.26 30.69 3.42
N PRO A 625 23.33 30.12 4.21
CA PRO A 625 22.16 30.84 4.70
C PRO A 625 22.51 32.18 5.36
N GLY A 626 21.61 33.16 5.23
CA GLY A 626 21.77 34.51 5.80
C GLY A 626 22.42 35.55 4.87
N THR A 627 22.72 35.19 3.63
CA THR A 627 23.19 36.13 2.58
C THR A 627 22.56 35.73 1.26
N THR A 628 22.22 36.69 0.40
CA THR A 628 21.72 36.44 -0.96
C THR A 628 22.86 36.13 -1.92
N GLY A 629 22.55 35.52 -3.07
CA GLY A 629 23.56 35.22 -4.10
C GLY A 629 24.23 36.49 -4.63
N GLU A 630 23.44 37.55 -4.81
CA GLU A 630 23.89 38.86 -5.27
C GLU A 630 24.82 39.54 -4.25
N GLU A 631 24.47 39.50 -2.96
CA GLU A 631 25.32 40.03 -1.89
C GLU A 631 26.64 39.25 -1.79
N PHE A 632 26.58 37.92 -1.91
CA PHE A 632 27.77 37.08 -1.89
C PHE A 632 28.67 37.38 -3.09
N ALA A 633 28.11 37.49 -4.30
CA ALA A 633 28.86 37.82 -5.50
C ALA A 633 29.52 39.20 -5.42
N ALA A 634 28.81 40.20 -4.88
CA ALA A 634 29.36 41.53 -4.66
C ALA A 634 30.50 41.54 -3.62
N SER A 635 30.36 40.78 -2.52
CA SER A 635 31.44 40.60 -1.53
C SER A 635 32.66 39.95 -2.17
N MET A 636 32.45 38.86 -2.92
CA MET A 636 33.50 38.16 -3.65
C MET A 636 34.23 39.08 -4.61
N GLU A 637 33.52 39.89 -5.40
CA GLU A 637 34.13 40.87 -6.31
C GLU A 637 35.00 41.88 -5.53
N SER A 638 34.49 42.43 -4.43
CA SER A 638 35.23 43.39 -3.60
C SER A 638 36.50 42.77 -3.00
N GLU A 639 36.42 41.54 -2.51
CA GLU A 639 37.56 40.82 -1.93
C GLU A 639 38.61 40.48 -3.00
N LEU A 640 38.18 40.06 -4.19
CA LEU A 640 39.09 39.81 -5.31
C LEU A 640 39.83 41.09 -5.75
N ARG A 641 39.13 42.24 -5.80
CA ARG A 641 39.76 43.54 -6.09
C ARG A 641 40.80 43.94 -5.05
N ALA A 642 40.61 43.57 -3.77
CA ALA A 642 41.58 43.81 -2.72
C ALA A 642 42.80 42.87 -2.78
N LEU A 643 42.61 41.63 -3.26
CA LEU A 643 43.66 40.61 -3.39
C LEU A 643 44.51 40.75 -4.66
N LEU A 644 44.08 41.59 -5.62
CA LEU A 644 44.71 41.76 -6.92
C LEU A 644 45.53 43.05 -7.01
N PRO A 645 46.65 43.04 -7.77
CA PRO A 645 47.38 44.27 -8.08
C PRO A 645 46.53 45.26 -8.89
N ALA A 646 46.84 46.55 -8.76
CA ALA A 646 46.09 47.64 -9.42
C ALA A 646 46.09 47.59 -10.95
N HIS A 647 47.00 46.84 -11.58
CA HIS A 647 47.04 46.68 -13.05
C HIS A 647 46.10 45.57 -13.56
N VAL A 648 45.53 44.75 -12.68
CA VAL A 648 44.56 43.71 -13.06
C VAL A 648 43.17 44.29 -12.94
N ASP A 649 42.54 44.56 -14.07
CA ASP A 649 41.14 44.96 -14.13
C ASP A 649 40.26 43.82 -14.68
N PHE A 650 39.04 43.74 -14.17
CA PHE A 650 38.04 42.76 -14.57
C PHE A 650 36.63 43.29 -14.29
N VAL A 651 35.66 42.73 -15.00
CA VAL A 651 34.23 43.04 -14.82
C VAL A 651 33.49 41.77 -14.49
N LEU A 652 32.83 41.71 -13.33
CA LEU A 652 31.83 40.68 -13.06
C LEU A 652 30.63 40.90 -13.97
N GLN A 653 30.36 39.93 -14.86
CA GLN A 653 29.18 39.94 -15.70
C GLN A 653 27.93 39.61 -14.88
N PRO A 654 26.71 39.94 -15.36
CA PRO A 654 25.47 39.49 -14.74
C PRO A 654 25.52 37.99 -14.45
N LEU A 655 25.07 37.60 -13.26
CA LEU A 655 25.09 36.21 -12.82
C LEU A 655 24.28 35.34 -13.78
N SER A 656 24.87 34.23 -14.21
CA SER A 656 24.24 33.33 -15.17
C SER A 656 23.27 32.37 -14.48
N PHE A 657 23.45 32.12 -13.19
CA PHE A 657 22.58 31.26 -12.38
C PHE A 657 22.74 31.60 -10.90
N VAL A 658 21.61 31.66 -10.20
CA VAL A 658 21.55 31.79 -8.74
C VAL A 658 20.57 30.76 -8.22
N SER A 659 20.96 30.01 -7.19
CA SER A 659 20.06 29.18 -6.39
C SER A 659 20.25 29.57 -4.93
N PRO A 660 19.17 29.91 -4.20
CA PRO A 660 19.26 30.26 -2.79
C PRO A 660 19.62 29.04 -1.90
N PRO A 661 20.23 29.27 -0.72
CA PRO A 661 20.42 28.25 0.31
C PRO A 661 19.10 27.98 1.06
N ASN A 662 19.03 26.88 1.81
CA ASN A 662 17.99 26.68 2.82
C ASN A 662 18.60 26.12 4.12
N GLU A 663 17.90 26.36 5.23
CA GLU A 663 18.13 25.72 6.52
C GLU A 663 16.80 25.60 7.26
N ALA A 664 16.37 24.36 7.50
CA ALA A 664 15.17 24.05 8.26
C ALA A 664 15.52 23.81 9.74
N SER A 665 14.78 24.47 10.64
CA SER A 665 14.95 24.27 12.08
C SER A 665 14.24 23.01 12.54
N SER A 666 14.94 22.14 13.28
CA SER A 666 14.32 21.01 13.99
C SER A 666 13.39 21.43 15.13
N ALA A 667 13.38 22.71 15.50
CA ALA A 667 12.41 23.27 16.44
C ALA A 667 11.05 23.57 15.77
N ASP A 668 10.96 23.55 14.43
CA ASP A 668 9.69 23.62 13.73
C ASP A 668 8.88 22.32 14.01
N PRO A 669 7.64 22.41 14.51
CA PRO A 669 6.86 21.22 14.87
C PRO A 669 6.66 20.25 13.72
N LEU A 670 6.47 20.74 12.49
CA LEU A 670 6.17 19.89 11.34
C LEU A 670 7.45 19.23 10.79
N VAL A 671 8.59 19.90 10.89
CA VAL A 671 9.91 19.30 10.60
C VAL A 671 10.24 18.22 11.62
N ALA A 672 9.97 18.47 12.91
CA ALA A 672 10.20 17.47 13.97
C ALA A 672 9.28 16.26 13.82
N GLU A 673 8.02 16.47 13.44
CA GLU A 673 7.07 15.41 13.08
C GLU A 673 7.57 14.60 11.89
N PHE A 674 8.05 15.25 10.82
CA PHE A 674 8.61 14.56 9.67
C PHE A 674 9.80 13.67 10.03
N TYR A 675 10.74 14.16 10.85
CA TYR A 675 11.85 13.34 11.34
C TYR A 675 11.39 12.17 12.21
N ALA A 676 10.31 12.33 12.98
CA ALA A 676 9.74 11.23 13.73
C ALA A 676 9.16 10.15 12.81
N VAL A 677 8.40 10.55 11.78
CA VAL A 677 7.85 9.63 10.77
C VAL A 677 8.97 8.88 10.04
N VAL A 678 10.00 9.59 9.59
CA VAL A 678 11.15 8.95 8.91
C VAL A 678 11.82 7.92 9.82
N ARG A 679 12.05 8.28 11.10
CA ARG A 679 12.63 7.35 12.07
C ARG A 679 11.78 6.11 12.29
N ASP A 680 10.46 6.28 12.35
CA ASP A 680 9.53 5.20 12.64
C ASP A 680 9.37 4.24 11.44
N VAL A 681 9.51 4.72 10.21
CA VAL A 681 9.36 3.91 8.97
C VAL A 681 10.69 3.36 8.45
N ALA A 682 11.73 4.20 8.38
CA ALA A 682 13.02 3.87 7.76
C ALA A 682 14.15 3.62 8.78
N GLY A 683 13.88 3.80 10.07
CA GLY A 683 14.88 3.70 11.14
C GLY A 683 15.61 5.02 11.41
N ALA A 684 16.46 5.04 12.44
CA ALA A 684 17.15 6.25 12.88
C ALA A 684 18.10 6.83 11.82
N CYS A 685 17.67 7.91 11.16
CA CYS A 685 18.52 8.77 10.33
C CYS A 685 18.65 10.15 11.00
N GLU A 686 19.90 10.59 11.17
CA GLU A 686 20.18 11.97 11.55
C GLU A 686 20.02 12.88 10.31
N PRO A 687 19.45 14.09 10.46
CA PRO A 687 19.33 15.01 9.33
C PRO A 687 20.70 15.37 8.74
N GLU A 688 20.81 15.30 7.42
CA GLU A 688 22.02 15.63 6.67
C GLU A 688 22.02 17.09 6.18
N ALA A 689 23.17 17.53 5.69
CA ALA A 689 23.36 18.81 5.04
C ALA A 689 24.14 18.63 3.74
N PHE A 690 23.63 19.19 2.65
CA PHE A 690 24.20 19.02 1.32
C PHE A 690 25.02 20.22 0.86
N ALA A 691 26.05 19.93 0.05
CA ALA A 691 26.88 20.93 -0.62
C ALA A 691 26.42 21.25 -2.06
N TYR A 692 25.52 20.44 -2.62
CA TYR A 692 24.89 20.66 -3.92
C TYR A 692 23.51 21.32 -3.76
N GLY A 693 22.93 21.79 -4.87
CA GLY A 693 21.66 22.55 -4.89
C GLY A 693 20.54 21.72 -5.51
N SER A 694 19.30 22.04 -5.12
CA SER A 694 18.03 21.46 -5.56
C SER A 694 16.93 22.53 -5.50
N GLU A 695 15.69 22.18 -5.88
CA GLU A 695 14.53 23.06 -5.75
C GLU A 695 14.26 23.55 -4.31
N ALA A 696 14.72 22.82 -3.28
CA ALA A 696 14.43 23.15 -1.88
C ALA A 696 14.92 24.53 -1.45
N GLY A 697 15.93 25.08 -2.12
CA GLY A 697 16.37 26.45 -1.90
C GLY A 697 15.27 27.44 -2.27
N VAL A 698 14.69 27.28 -3.46
CA VAL A 698 13.62 28.16 -3.97
C VAL A 698 12.34 27.96 -3.16
N LEU A 699 12.02 26.72 -2.77
CA LEU A 699 10.91 26.46 -1.85
C LEU A 699 11.04 27.24 -0.54
N ALA A 700 12.26 27.41 0.00
CA ALA A 700 12.49 28.15 1.24
C ALA A 700 12.16 29.66 1.12
N GLU A 701 12.00 30.20 -0.09
CA GLU A 701 11.58 31.59 -0.29
C GLU A 701 10.08 31.80 -0.05
N PHE A 702 9.25 30.75 -0.12
CA PHE A 702 7.79 30.85 0.02
C PHE A 702 7.13 29.80 0.94
N CYS A 703 7.85 28.76 1.35
CA CYS A 703 7.49 27.84 2.41
C CYS A 703 8.08 28.28 3.75
N ARG A 704 7.43 27.99 4.88
CA ARG A 704 8.00 28.30 6.21
C ARG A 704 9.25 27.46 6.51
N ALA A 705 9.23 26.19 6.14
CA ALA A 705 10.37 25.28 6.18
C ALA A 705 10.48 24.51 4.86
N SER A 706 11.69 24.11 4.50
CA SER A 706 11.98 23.36 3.26
C SER A 706 13.01 22.27 3.53
N LEU A 707 12.70 21.04 3.10
CA LEU A 707 13.53 19.85 3.24
C LEU A 707 13.76 19.19 1.88
N VAL A 708 14.83 18.40 1.78
CA VAL A 708 15.03 17.45 0.68
C VAL A 708 14.92 16.03 1.23
N PHE A 709 14.16 15.16 0.56
CA PHE A 709 13.98 13.78 0.98
C PHE A 709 13.42 12.92 -0.16
N GLY A 710 13.98 11.74 -0.38
CA GLY A 710 13.42 10.76 -1.32
C GLY A 710 14.21 9.45 -1.39
N PRO A 711 13.67 8.46 -2.15
CA PRO A 711 14.32 7.17 -2.36
C PRO A 711 15.43 7.26 -3.41
N GLY A 712 16.42 6.38 -3.32
CA GLY A 712 17.52 6.31 -4.29
C GLY A 712 18.80 6.99 -3.82
N ASP A 713 19.85 6.91 -4.63
CA ASP A 713 21.19 7.40 -4.31
C ASP A 713 21.68 8.41 -5.34
N ALA A 714 21.89 9.67 -4.95
CA ALA A 714 22.42 10.71 -5.84
C ALA A 714 23.73 10.34 -6.54
N ARG A 715 24.50 9.36 -6.04
CA ARG A 715 25.71 8.85 -6.70
C ARG A 715 25.43 8.07 -7.99
N CYS A 716 24.21 7.59 -8.20
CA CYS A 716 23.80 6.92 -9.44
C CYS A 716 23.06 7.86 -10.42
N SER A 717 22.75 9.10 -10.02
CA SER A 717 22.22 10.13 -10.93
C SER A 717 23.15 10.33 -12.13
N HIS A 718 22.55 10.50 -13.31
CA HIS A 718 23.24 10.71 -14.60
C HIS A 718 24.10 9.54 -15.09
N ALA A 719 24.18 8.42 -14.34
CA ALA A 719 24.99 7.26 -14.70
C ALA A 719 24.30 6.32 -15.70
N GLU A 720 25.06 5.38 -16.27
CA GLU A 720 24.54 4.36 -17.19
C GLU A 720 23.68 3.28 -16.49
N THR A 721 23.72 3.25 -15.16
CA THR A 721 23.04 2.27 -14.29
C THR A 721 22.22 2.96 -13.19
N GLU A 722 21.50 4.01 -13.55
CA GLU A 722 20.57 4.67 -12.63
C GLU A 722 19.47 3.69 -12.20
N GLY A 723 19.23 3.59 -10.88
CA GLY A 723 18.25 2.68 -10.31
C GLY A 723 17.84 3.06 -8.89
N VAL A 724 16.62 2.67 -8.52
CA VAL A 724 16.05 2.88 -7.18
C VAL A 724 15.68 1.53 -6.55
N GLU A 725 15.99 1.37 -5.26
CA GLU A 725 15.57 0.18 -4.51
C GLU A 725 14.07 0.25 -4.21
N LEU A 726 13.34 -0.82 -4.54
CA LEU A 726 11.88 -0.87 -4.37
C LEU A 726 11.45 -0.76 -2.90
N GLY A 727 12.27 -1.29 -1.99
CA GLY A 727 12.08 -1.11 -0.55
C GLY A 727 12.14 0.36 -0.12
N GLN A 728 13.05 1.14 -0.72
CA GLN A 728 13.12 2.58 -0.46
C GLN A 728 11.93 3.33 -1.05
N LEU A 729 11.51 2.97 -2.27
CA LEU A 729 10.32 3.55 -2.90
C LEU A 729 9.07 3.35 -2.04
N THR A 730 8.92 2.14 -1.48
CA THR A 730 7.82 1.78 -0.57
C THR A 730 7.87 2.61 0.72
N ALA A 731 9.05 2.68 1.36
CA ALA A 731 9.24 3.45 2.59
C ALA A 731 9.00 4.95 2.37
N ALA A 732 9.50 5.53 1.28
CA ALA A 732 9.26 6.93 0.94
C ALA A 732 7.77 7.22 0.76
N THR A 733 7.03 6.32 0.07
CA THR A 733 5.58 6.44 -0.11
C THR A 733 4.86 6.50 1.25
N GLU A 734 5.18 5.59 2.17
CA GLU A 734 4.56 5.58 3.51
C GLU A 734 4.92 6.82 4.34
N ILE A 735 6.16 7.32 4.22
CA ILE A 735 6.60 8.54 4.91
C ILE A 735 5.84 9.76 4.39
N TYR A 736 5.73 9.92 3.06
CA TYR A 736 4.95 10.99 2.46
C TYR A 736 3.47 10.87 2.86
N ARG A 737 2.89 9.66 2.85
CA ARG A 737 1.50 9.44 3.27
C ARG A 737 1.31 9.84 4.74
N SER A 738 2.17 9.36 5.62
CA SER A 738 2.10 9.61 7.06
C SER A 738 2.15 11.10 7.40
N ILE A 739 3.02 11.88 6.75
CA ILE A 739 3.08 13.33 7.00
C ILE A 739 1.83 14.06 6.49
N LEU A 740 1.23 13.60 5.38
CA LEU A 740 -0.02 14.16 4.84
C LEU A 740 -1.24 13.87 5.72
N LEU A 741 -1.27 12.72 6.40
CA LEU A 741 -2.35 12.35 7.33
C LEU A 741 -2.16 12.93 8.74
N GLY A 742 -0.93 13.30 9.09
CA GLY A 742 -0.56 13.74 10.42
C GLY A 742 -0.36 12.57 11.38
N ALA A 743 0.76 12.58 12.10
CA ALA A 743 1.07 11.54 13.08
C ALA A 743 0.15 11.70 14.31
N GLN A 744 -0.88 10.85 14.43
CA GLN A 744 -1.55 10.68 15.72
C GLN A 744 -0.68 9.78 16.61
N PRO A 745 -0.27 10.24 17.82
CA PRO A 745 0.46 9.39 18.75
C PRO A 745 -0.43 8.23 19.21
N GLY A 746 -0.25 7.05 18.62
CA GLY A 746 -0.92 5.81 19.05
C GLY A 746 -1.42 4.87 17.94
N ARG A 747 -1.54 5.31 16.68
CA ARG A 747 -1.84 4.41 15.56
C ARG A 747 -0.54 3.79 15.03
N ARG A 748 -0.08 2.69 15.64
CA ARG A 748 0.88 1.80 14.97
C ARG A 748 0.12 1.02 13.89
N HIS A 749 0.52 1.17 12.63
CA HIS A 749 -0.01 0.32 11.56
C HIS A 749 0.46 -1.14 11.76
N PRO A 750 -0.40 -2.16 11.62
CA PRO A 750 -0.09 -3.53 12.05
C PRO A 750 0.87 -4.32 11.14
N HIS A 751 1.34 -3.74 10.03
CA HIS A 751 1.88 -4.51 8.92
C HIS A 751 3.36 -4.93 9.03
N GLN A 752 4.09 -4.56 10.08
CA GLN A 752 5.53 -4.87 10.17
C GLN A 752 5.94 -5.99 11.14
N ASP A 753 5.06 -6.53 11.99
CA ASP A 753 5.48 -7.46 13.06
C ASP A 753 4.98 -8.93 12.92
N ARG A 754 4.41 -9.35 11.79
CA ARG A 754 3.80 -10.71 11.68
C ARG A 754 4.65 -11.79 10.99
N ASN A 755 5.97 -11.60 10.85
CA ASN A 755 6.85 -12.61 10.22
C ASN A 755 7.82 -13.33 11.17
N THR A 756 7.45 -13.49 12.45
CA THR A 756 8.04 -14.52 13.31
C THR A 756 7.03 -15.04 14.32
N LYS A 757 6.33 -16.13 13.97
CA LYS A 757 6.07 -17.26 14.86
C LYS A 757 5.48 -18.43 14.10
#